data_AF-A0A3D1DJW6-F1
#
_entry.id   AF-A0A3D1DJW6-F1
#
_cell.length_a   1.000
_cell.length_b   1.000
_cell.length_c   1.000
_cell.angle_alpha   90.00
_cell.angle_beta   90.00
_cell.angle_gamma   90.00
#
_symmetry.space_group_name_H-M   'P 1'
#
loop_
_entity.id
_entity.type
_entity.pdbx_description
1 polymer ?
#
loop_
_entity_poly.entity_id
_entity_poly.type
_entity_poly.pdbx_seq_one_letter_code
_entity_poly.pdbx_strand_id
1 'polypeptide(L)'
;MHVPARLFTICLVTTLVVIVCDPPAANAAEPAAAVGHPLLPAFARFHATGDKTLAGGGRLLISELNCTSCHAGGVSATGVKTKPAPVLDAVGTRVRPEWMVEFLTNPHRAKPGTTMPDLFPGLDAQSESAQVQALVNFLASTGTPRPSAPQPQEVARGERLFHQVGCIACHQPRRDAKASVLATSVPLGAIDKKYTRDSLATFLKNPLAVRPGGRMPSLNLNDQESRDIAGYFFQAVQLPPNLNFAYYEGNWAKLPDFGKLKPKTTGKVSGFQLGVAARRDRFGLRFTGFLQVPKAGRYTFFLGSDDGSRLQIDGKTVVDVDGVHPYQEKNAAIELEAGPHALLVDFFEAGGGEVLKADFQGPGISRRTLSNHSTTVARPKPRKPAKGEKAFVPDASLVETGRKLFASLGCASCHQMKHKNQPIKPSGKPARPLDQLKVAGGCLSAGLAKAPAAGIPDFHLSARQRQALALAVKAPALPGGAAVAARIEGTTEAFNCLACHSRNKRGGVERPRNALFATTIKEMGDEGRIPPLLDGVGDKLNDNWIKHVLDNGANDRPYMLTRMPKFGTANVGHLVKDFGTADRTRKPVPLAITDRIHRVRSAGRFLSGDKALACIKCHYFGGHKATGIQSLDLLTMTRRLRKDWFVRYMLDPQAYRPGTRMPAGWPRGQTLLPDVLDGEAKHQIVSVWEYLADGGKAGLPRGLIRNPIELEPKDEPIIYRNFISGVSPRGIAVGYPEKANLAFDADQLALRLIWHNAFIDAAK
;
A
#
# COMPACT_ATOMS: atom_id res chain seq x y z
N MET A 1 14.30 -65.52 29.39
CA MET A 1 13.64 -64.84 28.25
C MET A 1 12.23 -64.47 28.70
N HIS A 2 11.92 -63.19 28.59
CA HIS A 2 11.03 -62.36 29.41
C HIS A 2 10.16 -61.56 28.42
N VAL A 3 8.88 -61.22 28.56
CA VAL A 3 7.93 -61.03 29.68
C VAL A 3 6.50 -61.01 29.07
N PRO A 4 5.46 -61.48 29.78
CA PRO A 4 4.05 -61.18 29.48
C PRO A 4 3.50 -60.00 30.32
N ALA A 5 2.34 -59.50 29.88
CA ALA A 5 1.57 -58.37 30.41
C ALA A 5 1.48 -58.22 31.95
N ARG A 6 1.42 -56.95 32.41
CA ARG A 6 0.51 -56.51 33.50
C ARG A 6 0.44 -54.99 33.64
N LEU A 7 -0.77 -54.53 33.97
CA LEU A 7 -1.17 -53.18 34.37
C LEU A 7 -0.28 -52.62 35.49
N PHE A 8 -0.08 -51.30 35.49
CA PHE A 8 0.13 -50.53 36.73
C PHE A 8 -0.57 -49.17 36.70
N THR A 9 -1.38 -48.98 37.73
CA THR A 9 -1.99 -47.76 38.24
C THR A 9 -0.94 -46.69 38.53
N ILE A 10 -1.19 -45.42 38.18
CA ILE A 10 -0.42 -44.27 38.70
C ILE A 10 -1.39 -43.23 39.26
N CYS A 11 -1.19 -42.94 40.55
CA CYS A 11 -1.84 -41.92 41.35
C CYS A 11 -1.60 -40.50 40.79
N LEU A 12 -2.67 -39.71 40.77
CA LEU A 12 -2.62 -38.27 40.51
C LEU A 12 -2.29 -37.54 41.83
N VAL A 13 -1.13 -36.87 41.89
CA VAL A 13 -0.86 -35.81 42.88
C VAL A 13 -0.55 -34.54 42.10
N THR A 14 -1.47 -33.59 42.12
CA THR A 14 -1.39 -32.31 41.41
C THR A 14 -0.70 -31.29 42.32
N THR A 15 0.52 -30.89 41.98
CA THR A 15 1.14 -29.68 42.54
C THR A 15 1.18 -28.63 41.43
N LEU A 16 0.40 -27.56 41.59
CA LEU A 16 0.25 -26.48 40.61
C LEU A 16 1.41 -25.49 40.78
N VAL A 17 2.44 -25.58 39.94
CA VAL A 17 3.44 -24.52 39.77
C VAL A 17 2.99 -23.64 38.62
N VAL A 18 2.57 -22.41 38.91
CA VAL A 18 2.26 -21.39 37.90
C VAL A 18 3.58 -20.82 37.37
N ILE A 19 4.06 -21.37 36.25
CA ILE A 19 5.12 -20.75 35.45
C ILE A 19 4.44 -19.69 34.57
N VAL A 20 4.69 -18.42 34.88
CA VAL A 20 4.33 -17.29 34.01
C VAL A 20 5.26 -17.34 32.80
N CYS A 21 4.78 -17.90 31.68
CA CYS A 21 5.49 -17.82 30.41
C CYS A 21 5.37 -16.40 29.83
N ASP A 22 6.49 -15.71 29.71
CA ASP A 22 6.62 -14.53 28.85
C ASP A 22 6.21 -14.87 27.41
N PRO A 23 5.57 -13.94 26.67
CA PRO A 23 5.25 -14.16 25.27
C PRO A 23 6.55 -14.29 24.46
N PRO A 24 6.64 -15.22 23.49
CA PRO A 24 7.86 -15.42 22.74
C PRO A 24 8.17 -14.16 21.94
N ALA A 25 9.37 -13.61 22.15
CA ALA A 25 9.96 -12.61 21.27
C ALA A 25 9.86 -13.14 19.84
N ALA A 26 9.34 -12.31 18.92
CA ALA A 26 9.35 -12.61 17.51
C ALA A 26 10.80 -12.77 17.05
N ASN A 27 11.29 -14.01 17.03
CA ASN A 27 12.63 -14.33 16.54
C ASN A 27 12.74 -13.82 15.11
N ALA A 28 13.67 -12.90 14.92
CA ALA A 28 14.09 -12.44 13.61
C ALA A 28 14.55 -13.68 12.81
N ALA A 29 13.75 -14.07 11.82
CA ALA A 29 14.14 -15.11 10.88
C ALA A 29 15.50 -14.72 10.26
N GLU A 30 16.50 -15.58 10.42
CA GLU A 30 17.74 -15.47 9.65
C GLU A 30 17.41 -15.45 8.15
N PRO A 31 17.93 -14.50 7.37
CA PRO A 31 17.64 -14.43 5.95
C PRO A 31 18.33 -15.59 5.21
N ALA A 32 17.56 -16.31 4.40
CA ALA A 32 18.08 -17.15 3.32
C ALA A 32 19.16 -16.42 2.52
N ALA A 33 20.19 -17.16 2.07
CA ALA A 33 21.40 -16.67 1.40
C ALA A 33 21.15 -15.37 0.61
N ALA A 34 21.72 -14.27 1.12
CA ALA A 34 21.49 -12.94 0.60
C ALA A 34 21.84 -12.87 -0.89
N VAL A 35 20.89 -12.44 -1.72
CA VAL A 35 21.14 -12.15 -3.14
C VAL A 35 22.18 -11.04 -3.21
N GLY A 36 23.43 -11.41 -3.52
CA GLY A 36 24.57 -10.50 -3.55
C GLY A 36 24.58 -9.53 -4.72
N HIS A 37 23.67 -9.70 -5.69
CA HIS A 37 23.55 -8.90 -6.91
C HIS A 37 22.23 -8.09 -6.93
N PRO A 38 22.05 -7.10 -7.82
CA PRO A 38 20.83 -6.31 -7.89
C PRO A 38 19.62 -7.20 -8.24
N LEU A 39 18.54 -7.10 -7.45
CA LEU A 39 17.36 -7.93 -7.63
C LEU A 39 16.28 -7.16 -8.39
N LEU A 40 16.05 -7.57 -9.64
CA LEU A 40 14.93 -7.10 -10.45
C LEU A 40 13.94 -8.27 -10.64
N PRO A 41 12.78 -8.27 -9.97
CA PRO A 41 11.77 -9.32 -10.09
C PRO A 41 11.47 -9.75 -11.52
N ALA A 42 11.33 -8.82 -12.47
CA ALA A 42 11.07 -9.15 -13.87
C ALA A 42 12.27 -9.83 -14.55
N PHE A 43 13.51 -9.41 -14.25
CA PHE A 43 14.70 -10.10 -14.74
C PHE A 43 14.78 -11.53 -14.19
N ALA A 44 14.59 -11.69 -12.87
CA ALA A 44 14.56 -13.00 -12.22
C ALA A 44 13.47 -13.91 -12.80
N ARG A 45 12.31 -13.34 -13.11
CA ARG A 45 11.15 -14.09 -13.58
C ARG A 45 11.22 -14.48 -15.05
N PHE A 46 11.80 -13.63 -15.92
CA PHE A 46 11.68 -13.81 -17.36
C PHE A 46 13.00 -13.88 -18.14
N HIS A 47 14.12 -13.51 -17.52
CA HIS A 47 15.42 -13.39 -18.19
C HIS A 47 16.56 -14.16 -17.50
N ALA A 48 16.31 -14.67 -16.28
CA ALA A 48 17.28 -15.48 -15.56
C ALA A 48 17.57 -16.82 -16.25
N THR A 49 16.58 -17.38 -16.95
CA THR A 49 16.66 -18.67 -17.64
C THR A 49 16.35 -18.53 -19.13
N GLY A 50 17.17 -19.12 -20.01
CA GLY A 50 16.95 -19.16 -21.45
C GLY A 50 17.44 -17.92 -22.22
N ASP A 51 17.97 -18.12 -23.43
CA ASP A 51 18.74 -17.10 -24.16
C ASP A 51 17.92 -16.21 -25.10
N LYS A 52 16.73 -16.67 -25.53
CA LYS A 52 15.93 -16.01 -26.59
C LYS A 52 15.51 -14.57 -26.27
N THR A 53 15.49 -14.16 -25.00
CA THR A 53 15.02 -12.83 -24.56
C THR A 53 16.10 -12.03 -23.82
N LEU A 54 17.35 -12.52 -23.79
CA LEU A 54 18.37 -12.00 -22.87
C LEU A 54 18.78 -10.56 -23.18
N ALA A 55 18.78 -10.16 -24.46
CA ALA A 55 18.99 -8.77 -24.86
C ALA A 55 17.89 -7.83 -24.31
N GLY A 56 16.64 -8.29 -24.24
CA GLY A 56 15.54 -7.55 -23.59
C GLY A 56 15.80 -7.35 -22.10
N GLY A 57 16.25 -8.41 -21.40
CA GLY A 57 16.68 -8.33 -20.01
C GLY A 57 17.83 -7.36 -19.78
N GLY A 58 18.76 -7.25 -20.73
CA GLY A 58 19.84 -6.25 -20.69
C GLY A 58 19.33 -4.82 -20.83
N ARG A 59 18.33 -4.57 -21.70
CA ARG A 59 17.69 -3.25 -21.82
C ARG A 59 16.95 -2.85 -20.54
N LEU A 60 16.27 -3.82 -19.90
CA LEU A 60 15.67 -3.63 -18.58
C LEU A 60 16.74 -3.24 -17.54
N LEU A 61 17.89 -3.93 -17.53
CA LEU A 61 19.00 -3.61 -16.61
C LEU A 61 19.60 -2.21 -16.87
N ILE A 62 19.81 -1.82 -18.14
CA ILE A 62 20.31 -0.47 -18.49
C ILE A 62 19.42 0.63 -17.90
N SER A 63 18.09 0.45 -17.97
CA SER A 63 17.12 1.37 -17.39
C SER A 63 17.12 1.33 -15.86
N GLU A 64 17.01 0.13 -15.26
CA GLU A 64 16.79 -0.06 -13.83
C GLU A 64 18.04 0.16 -12.95
N LEU A 65 19.23 -0.01 -13.51
CA LEU A 65 20.53 0.31 -12.89
C LEU A 65 20.98 1.74 -13.21
N ASN A 66 20.17 2.49 -13.95
CA ASN A 66 20.41 3.89 -14.28
C ASN A 66 21.74 4.13 -15.04
N CYS A 67 22.13 3.21 -15.92
CA CYS A 67 23.41 3.28 -16.62
C CYS A 67 23.55 4.57 -17.46
N THR A 68 22.43 5.10 -17.97
CA THR A 68 22.43 6.30 -18.81
C THR A 68 22.67 7.60 -18.03
N SER A 69 22.72 7.57 -16.70
CA SER A 69 23.13 8.73 -15.89
C SER A 69 24.61 9.05 -16.04
N CYS A 70 25.43 8.05 -16.39
CA CYS A 70 26.86 8.23 -16.63
C CYS A 70 27.23 8.03 -18.09
N HIS A 71 26.56 7.12 -18.80
CA HIS A 71 26.82 6.79 -20.20
C HIS A 71 25.81 7.48 -21.13
N ALA A 72 26.27 8.42 -21.98
CA ALA A 72 25.41 9.09 -22.95
C ALA A 72 24.85 8.13 -24.03
N GLY A 73 23.73 8.50 -24.66
CA GLY A 73 23.14 7.80 -25.83
C GLY A 73 22.05 6.76 -25.56
N GLY A 74 21.64 6.52 -24.30
CA GLY A 74 20.88 5.31 -23.94
C GLY A 74 19.35 5.28 -24.12
N VAL A 75 18.68 6.41 -24.35
CA VAL A 75 17.21 6.42 -24.53
C VAL A 75 16.81 5.82 -25.88
N SER A 76 17.58 6.10 -26.93
CA SER A 76 17.31 5.64 -28.30
C SER A 76 17.45 4.11 -28.46
N ALA A 77 18.22 3.44 -27.60
CA ALA A 77 18.49 1.99 -27.71
C ALA A 77 17.43 1.10 -27.04
N THR A 78 16.75 1.59 -25.99
CA THR A 78 15.84 0.77 -25.16
C THR A 78 14.38 1.18 -25.27
N GLY A 79 14.09 2.44 -25.64
CA GLY A 79 12.74 3.00 -25.64
C GLY A 79 12.15 3.19 -24.24
N VAL A 80 12.90 2.91 -23.17
CA VAL A 80 12.45 3.02 -21.77
C VAL A 80 13.24 4.11 -21.06
N LYS A 81 12.53 5.01 -20.38
CA LYS A 81 13.10 6.11 -19.60
C LYS A 81 13.95 5.55 -18.45
N THR A 82 15.06 6.21 -18.17
CA THR A 82 15.96 5.82 -17.09
C THR A 82 15.32 6.06 -15.73
N LYS A 83 15.58 5.16 -14.78
CA LYS A 83 15.04 5.24 -13.42
C LYS A 83 15.86 6.24 -12.58
N PRO A 84 15.30 7.41 -12.22
CA PRO A 84 16.00 8.33 -11.33
C PRO A 84 16.18 7.70 -9.93
N ALA A 85 17.32 7.97 -9.31
CA ALA A 85 17.59 7.52 -7.94
C ALA A 85 16.78 8.35 -6.91
N PRO A 86 16.70 7.92 -5.65
CA PRO A 86 15.96 8.64 -4.61
C PRO A 86 16.42 10.09 -4.41
N VAL A 87 15.48 11.01 -4.17
CA VAL A 87 15.76 12.41 -3.82
C VAL A 87 16.33 12.49 -2.40
N LEU A 88 17.48 13.15 -2.24
CA LEU A 88 18.22 13.22 -0.97
C LEU A 88 18.14 14.58 -0.25
N ASP A 89 17.41 15.56 -0.80
CA ASP A 89 17.28 16.94 -0.29
C ASP A 89 17.05 17.04 1.23
N ALA A 90 16.32 16.09 1.84
CA ALA A 90 16.04 16.04 3.27
C ALA A 90 16.27 14.64 3.88
N VAL A 91 17.24 13.88 3.37
CA VAL A 91 17.44 12.47 3.75
C VAL A 91 17.67 12.25 5.25
N GLY A 92 18.34 13.17 5.93
CA GLY A 92 18.59 13.14 7.37
C GLY A 92 17.31 13.19 8.20
N THR A 93 16.22 13.78 7.70
CA THR A 93 14.92 13.75 8.41
C THR A 93 14.24 12.40 8.39
N ARG A 94 14.66 11.49 7.49
CA ARG A 94 13.92 10.26 7.17
C ARG A 94 14.72 8.97 7.27
N VAL A 95 16.06 9.03 7.30
CA VAL A 95 16.91 7.84 7.38
C VAL A 95 17.92 8.04 8.51
N ARG A 96 18.15 6.98 9.29
CA ARG A 96 19.08 7.00 10.42
C ARG A 96 20.54 7.09 9.93
N PRO A 97 21.38 8.00 10.45
CA PRO A 97 22.78 8.12 10.05
C PRO A 97 23.58 6.83 10.23
N GLU A 98 23.30 6.05 11.28
CA GLU A 98 23.96 4.77 11.56
C GLU A 98 23.73 3.77 10.41
N TRP A 99 22.50 3.73 9.90
CA TRP A 99 22.18 2.94 8.71
C TRP A 99 22.83 3.50 7.44
N MET A 100 23.01 4.82 7.32
CA MET A 100 23.71 5.41 6.18
C MET A 100 25.18 4.99 6.16
N VAL A 101 25.85 4.93 7.32
CA VAL A 101 27.21 4.41 7.43
C VAL A 101 27.25 2.96 6.94
N GLU A 102 26.42 2.08 7.53
CA GLU A 102 26.36 0.67 7.13
C GLU A 102 26.09 0.49 5.63
N PHE A 103 25.17 1.30 5.09
CA PHE A 103 24.74 1.22 3.69
C PHE A 103 25.78 1.78 2.71
N LEU A 104 26.51 2.84 3.04
CA LEU A 104 27.54 3.39 2.16
C LEU A 104 28.85 2.59 2.22
N THR A 105 29.17 1.95 3.34
CA THR A 105 30.29 1.00 3.45
C THR A 105 30.04 -0.26 2.64
N ASN A 106 28.82 -0.81 2.66
CA ASN A 106 28.50 -1.96 1.82
C ASN A 106 27.00 -2.01 1.48
N PRO A 107 26.59 -1.41 0.34
CA PRO A 107 25.18 -1.34 -0.03
C PRO A 107 24.51 -2.70 -0.16
N HIS A 108 25.21 -3.67 -0.77
CA HIS A 108 24.68 -5.00 -1.06
C HIS A 108 24.53 -5.87 0.19
N ARG A 109 25.39 -5.69 1.20
CA ARG A 109 25.25 -6.33 2.51
C ARG A 109 24.15 -5.68 3.35
N ALA A 110 24.12 -4.35 3.42
CA ALA A 110 23.13 -3.62 4.21
C ALA A 110 21.71 -3.72 3.64
N LYS A 111 21.59 -3.84 2.31
CA LYS A 111 20.33 -4.13 1.61
C LYS A 111 20.56 -5.10 0.45
N PRO A 112 20.39 -6.41 0.69
CA PRO A 112 20.45 -7.42 -0.37
C PRO A 112 19.51 -7.08 -1.53
N GLY A 113 19.95 -7.33 -2.77
CA GLY A 113 19.17 -6.99 -3.97
C GLY A 113 19.09 -5.49 -4.32
N THR A 114 19.81 -4.60 -3.63
CA THR A 114 19.85 -3.17 -3.97
C THR A 114 20.38 -2.90 -5.38
N THR A 115 19.89 -1.83 -6.03
CA THR A 115 20.43 -1.33 -7.31
C THR A 115 21.44 -0.21 -7.12
N MET A 116 21.74 0.18 -5.86
CA MET A 116 22.79 1.15 -5.56
C MET A 116 24.14 0.42 -5.60
N PRO A 117 25.10 0.84 -6.43
CA PRO A 117 26.41 0.23 -6.47
C PRO A 117 27.24 0.60 -5.25
N ASP A 118 28.25 -0.20 -4.97
CA ASP A 118 29.41 0.20 -4.18
C ASP A 118 30.23 1.25 -4.95
N LEU A 119 30.59 2.34 -4.27
CA LEU A 119 31.33 3.47 -4.85
C LEU A 119 32.79 3.52 -4.40
N PHE A 120 33.20 2.67 -3.46
CA PHE A 120 34.56 2.65 -2.91
C PHE A 120 35.37 1.38 -3.21
N PRO A 121 35.10 0.59 -4.27
CA PRO A 121 35.89 -0.59 -4.52
C PRO A 121 37.36 -0.22 -4.75
N GLY A 122 38.27 -1.00 -4.15
CA GLY A 122 39.71 -0.84 -4.34
C GLY A 122 40.36 0.28 -3.52
N LEU A 123 39.62 0.96 -2.63
CA LEU A 123 40.21 1.82 -1.61
C LEU A 123 40.68 0.99 -0.40
N ASP A 124 41.67 1.49 0.33
CA ASP A 124 42.01 0.94 1.64
C ASP A 124 40.92 1.31 2.68
N ALA A 125 40.81 0.50 3.73
CA ALA A 125 39.75 0.61 4.72
C ALA A 125 39.73 1.97 5.46
N GLN A 126 40.88 2.62 5.63
CA GLN A 126 40.96 3.92 6.29
C GLN A 126 40.43 5.02 5.39
N SER A 127 40.85 5.03 4.11
CA SER A 127 40.38 5.97 3.10
C SER A 127 38.89 5.82 2.82
N GLU A 128 38.39 4.58 2.71
CA GLU A 128 36.96 4.30 2.56
C GLU A 128 36.17 4.85 3.76
N SER A 129 36.58 4.50 4.97
CA SER A 129 35.93 4.96 6.20
C SER A 129 35.89 6.49 6.28
N ALA A 130 36.99 7.18 5.98
CA ALA A 130 37.04 8.63 5.99
C ALA A 130 36.05 9.27 4.99
N GLN A 131 35.94 8.73 3.78
CA GLN A 131 35.01 9.23 2.76
C GLN A 131 33.55 8.94 3.12
N VAL A 132 33.25 7.73 3.63
CA VAL A 132 31.93 7.37 4.12
C VAL A 132 31.51 8.31 5.26
N GLN A 133 32.38 8.56 6.23
CA GLN A 133 32.09 9.49 7.33
C GLN A 133 31.81 10.90 6.82
N ALA A 134 32.63 11.44 5.92
CA ALA A 134 32.40 12.76 5.34
C ALA A 134 31.03 12.85 4.63
N LEU A 135 30.69 11.85 3.80
CA LEU A 135 29.39 11.78 3.14
C LEU A 135 28.22 11.69 4.12
N VAL A 136 28.29 10.82 5.13
CA VAL A 136 27.21 10.67 6.11
C VAL A 136 27.03 11.95 6.92
N ASN A 137 28.10 12.62 7.32
CA ASN A 137 28.01 13.92 8.00
C ASN A 137 27.28 14.96 7.14
N PHE A 138 27.59 15.01 5.84
CA PHE A 138 26.87 15.87 4.90
C PHE A 138 25.38 15.47 4.76
N LEU A 139 25.06 14.19 4.55
CA LEU A 139 23.67 13.72 4.40
C LEU A 139 22.85 13.92 5.68
N ALA A 140 23.43 13.62 6.85
CA ALA A 140 22.81 13.79 8.16
C ALA A 140 22.65 15.27 8.54
N SER A 141 23.44 16.20 7.97
CA SER A 141 23.24 17.64 8.19
C SER A 141 21.89 18.16 7.67
N THR A 142 21.20 17.40 6.81
CA THR A 142 19.88 17.77 6.26
C THR A 142 18.72 17.58 7.24
N GLY A 143 18.96 16.99 8.42
CA GLY A 143 17.99 16.86 9.50
C GLY A 143 18.18 15.60 10.32
N THR A 144 17.28 15.35 11.28
CA THR A 144 17.37 14.21 12.20
C THR A 144 16.05 13.45 12.25
N PRO A 145 16.06 12.11 12.08
CA PRO A 145 14.84 11.34 12.16
C PRO A 145 14.44 11.17 13.63
N ARG A 146 13.14 11.28 13.93
CA ARG A 146 12.64 11.22 15.31
C ARG A 146 12.02 9.86 15.62
N PRO A 147 12.46 9.15 16.67
CA PRO A 147 11.84 7.91 17.07
C PRO A 147 10.37 8.11 17.47
N SER A 148 9.53 7.15 17.11
CA SER A 148 8.16 7.03 17.60
C SER A 148 7.82 5.54 17.76
N ALA A 149 7.04 5.23 18.80
CA ALA A 149 6.55 3.89 19.07
C ALA A 149 5.14 3.72 18.48
N PRO A 150 4.81 2.54 17.92
CA PRO A 150 3.47 2.29 17.42
C PRO A 150 2.47 2.02 18.54
N GLN A 151 1.19 2.25 18.25
CA GLN A 151 0.10 1.76 19.12
C GLN A 151 -0.16 0.27 18.86
N PRO A 152 -0.59 -0.53 19.86
CA PRO A 152 -0.92 -1.94 19.65
C PRO A 152 -1.94 -2.19 18.53
N GLN A 153 -2.97 -1.35 18.42
CA GLN A 153 -3.98 -1.47 17.38
C GLN A 153 -3.43 -1.15 15.98
N GLU A 154 -2.47 -0.22 15.88
CA GLU A 154 -1.82 0.11 14.61
C GLU A 154 -1.06 -1.09 14.07
N VAL A 155 -0.38 -1.84 14.94
CA VAL A 155 0.33 -3.08 14.58
C VAL A 155 -0.66 -4.09 13.98
N ALA A 156 -1.78 -4.37 14.66
CA ALA A 156 -2.77 -5.34 14.21
C ALA A 156 -3.47 -4.93 12.90
N ARG A 157 -3.84 -3.65 12.75
CA ARG A 157 -4.41 -3.13 11.49
C ARG A 157 -3.39 -3.14 10.37
N GLY A 158 -2.15 -2.74 10.66
CA GLY A 158 -1.04 -2.69 9.72
C GLY A 158 -0.66 -4.05 9.16
N GLU A 159 -0.68 -5.08 10.01
CA GLU A 159 -0.47 -6.45 9.59
C GLU A 159 -1.54 -6.89 8.56
N ARG A 160 -2.82 -6.64 8.85
CA ARG A 160 -3.91 -6.96 7.90
C ARG A 160 -3.75 -6.19 6.59
N LEU A 161 -3.52 -4.89 6.67
CA LEU A 161 -3.36 -4.02 5.50
C LEU A 161 -2.19 -4.48 4.62
N PHE A 162 -1.01 -4.73 5.20
CA PHE A 162 0.18 -5.17 4.45
C PHE A 162 -0.10 -6.42 3.59
N HIS A 163 -0.92 -7.35 4.08
CA HIS A 163 -1.25 -8.59 3.39
C HIS A 163 -2.47 -8.50 2.45
N GLN A 164 -3.18 -7.37 2.43
CA GLN A 164 -4.42 -7.21 1.65
C GLN A 164 -4.30 -6.14 0.58
N VAL A 165 -3.68 -4.99 0.86
CA VAL A 165 -3.70 -3.82 -0.04
C VAL A 165 -2.75 -3.96 -1.24
N GLY A 166 -1.91 -4.99 -1.25
CA GLY A 166 -1.03 -5.34 -2.37
C GLY A 166 0.48 -5.28 -2.11
N CYS A 167 0.94 -4.97 -0.88
CA CYS A 167 2.38 -4.90 -0.59
C CYS A 167 3.10 -6.22 -0.91
N ILE A 168 2.44 -7.34 -0.61
CA ILE A 168 2.90 -8.71 -0.84
C ILE A 168 2.92 -9.14 -2.31
N ALA A 169 2.42 -8.33 -3.25
CA ALA A 169 2.61 -8.58 -4.68
C ALA A 169 4.07 -8.36 -5.11
N CYS A 170 4.78 -7.50 -4.37
CA CYS A 170 6.19 -7.17 -4.62
C CYS A 170 7.10 -7.57 -3.45
N HIS A 171 6.61 -7.57 -2.21
CA HIS A 171 7.37 -7.92 -1.01
C HIS A 171 7.04 -9.33 -0.52
N GLN A 172 7.92 -9.90 0.31
CA GLN A 172 7.64 -11.18 0.94
C GLN A 172 6.53 -11.01 2.01
N PRO A 173 5.56 -11.93 2.11
CA PRO A 173 4.65 -11.98 3.27
C PRO A 173 5.45 -12.16 4.57
N ARG A 174 4.93 -11.62 5.66
CA ARG A 174 5.62 -11.63 6.97
C ARG A 174 4.93 -12.50 8.03
N ARG A 175 3.71 -12.98 7.75
CA ARG A 175 2.95 -13.89 8.61
C ARG A 175 3.56 -15.28 8.72
N ASP A 176 4.25 -15.70 7.67
CA ASP A 176 4.78 -17.05 7.57
C ASP A 176 6.30 -16.98 7.42
N ALA A 177 7.00 -17.18 8.53
CA ALA A 177 8.47 -17.26 8.55
C ALA A 177 9.00 -18.47 7.76
N LYS A 178 8.15 -19.46 7.44
CA LYS A 178 8.47 -20.63 6.62
C LYS A 178 8.12 -20.42 5.13
N ALA A 179 7.44 -19.32 4.77
CA ALA A 179 7.14 -19.02 3.38
C ALA A 179 8.45 -18.86 2.60
N SER A 180 8.65 -19.71 1.59
CA SER A 180 9.85 -19.71 0.76
C SER A 180 10.14 -18.31 0.24
N VAL A 181 11.39 -17.85 0.38
CA VAL A 181 11.83 -16.57 -0.16
C VAL A 181 11.76 -16.67 -1.69
N LEU A 182 10.83 -15.93 -2.30
CA LEU A 182 10.70 -15.91 -3.75
C LEU A 182 11.77 -15.01 -4.35
N ALA A 183 12.47 -15.46 -5.39
CA ALA A 183 13.38 -14.63 -6.16
C ALA A 183 12.69 -13.41 -6.81
N THR A 184 11.36 -13.41 -6.88
CA THR A 184 10.51 -12.32 -7.35
C THR A 184 10.08 -11.35 -6.24
N SER A 185 10.41 -11.64 -4.96
CA SER A 185 10.15 -10.75 -3.82
C SER A 185 11.30 -9.76 -3.64
N VAL A 186 10.98 -8.47 -3.57
CA VAL A 186 11.93 -7.44 -3.16
C VAL A 186 12.13 -7.50 -1.64
N PRO A 187 13.36 -7.78 -1.15
CA PRO A 187 13.63 -7.84 0.27
C PRO A 187 13.52 -6.45 0.92
N LEU A 188 12.86 -6.40 2.07
CA LEU A 188 12.69 -5.19 2.86
C LEU A 188 13.93 -4.90 3.72
N GLY A 189 14.58 -5.94 4.26
CA GLY A 189 15.69 -5.82 5.21
C GLY A 189 15.21 -5.38 6.61
N ALA A 190 16.14 -4.90 7.44
CA ALA A 190 15.85 -4.33 8.76
C ALA A 190 15.32 -2.90 8.63
N ILE A 191 14.02 -2.77 8.37
CA ILE A 191 13.34 -1.48 8.13
C ILE A 191 13.41 -0.56 9.34
N ASP A 192 13.34 -1.12 10.54
CA ASP A 192 13.45 -0.47 11.85
C ASP A 192 14.83 0.17 12.10
N LYS A 193 15.90 -0.42 11.54
CA LYS A 193 17.24 0.18 11.55
C LYS A 193 17.37 1.35 10.58
N LYS A 194 16.63 1.34 9.47
CA LYS A 194 16.72 2.38 8.44
C LYS A 194 15.86 3.60 8.75
N TYR A 195 14.61 3.35 9.11
CA TYR A 195 13.58 4.37 9.26
C TYR A 195 13.22 4.55 10.75
N THR A 196 12.47 5.61 11.02
CA THR A 196 11.57 5.69 12.18
C THR A 196 10.15 5.37 11.72
N ARG A 197 9.26 4.99 12.64
CA ARG A 197 7.86 4.69 12.33
C ARG A 197 7.19 5.82 11.56
N ASP A 198 7.36 7.08 11.98
CA ASP A 198 6.77 8.23 11.28
C ASP A 198 7.39 8.49 9.91
N SER A 199 8.72 8.43 9.79
CA SER A 199 9.37 8.61 8.49
C SER A 199 8.99 7.52 7.47
N LEU A 200 8.75 6.29 7.94
CA LEU A 200 8.24 5.21 7.11
C LEU A 200 6.79 5.49 6.71
N ALA A 201 5.92 5.90 7.63
CA ALA A 201 4.54 6.27 7.33
C ALA A 201 4.47 7.39 6.28
N THR A 202 5.27 8.46 6.43
CA THR A 202 5.37 9.54 5.43
C THR A 202 5.83 9.00 4.07
N PHE A 203 6.84 8.12 4.04
CA PHE A 203 7.29 7.50 2.80
C PHE A 203 6.21 6.64 2.15
N LEU A 204 5.49 5.82 2.92
CA LEU A 204 4.44 4.93 2.41
C LEU A 204 3.23 5.70 1.88
N LYS A 205 2.89 6.85 2.47
CA LYS A 205 1.81 7.74 2.00
C LYS A 205 2.10 8.32 0.63
N ASN A 206 3.34 8.78 0.38
CA ASN A 206 3.75 9.32 -0.91
C ASN A 206 5.16 8.89 -1.33
N PRO A 207 5.33 7.63 -1.79
CA PRO A 207 6.66 7.13 -2.16
C PRO A 207 7.28 7.89 -3.33
N LEU A 208 6.45 8.39 -4.26
CA LEU A 208 6.88 9.08 -5.48
C LEU A 208 7.58 10.42 -5.21
N ALA A 209 7.29 11.07 -4.07
CA ALA A 209 7.99 12.29 -3.67
C ALA A 209 9.47 12.04 -3.35
N VAL A 210 9.79 10.86 -2.82
CA VAL A 210 11.17 10.46 -2.48
C VAL A 210 11.80 9.61 -3.58
N ARG A 211 10.99 8.83 -4.30
CA ARG A 211 11.42 7.90 -5.36
C ARG A 211 10.61 8.18 -6.63
N PRO A 212 10.94 9.25 -7.38
CA PRO A 212 10.18 9.64 -8.57
C PRO A 212 10.16 8.56 -9.66
N GLY A 213 11.13 7.63 -9.66
CA GLY A 213 11.16 6.50 -10.58
C GLY A 213 10.10 5.43 -10.34
N GLY A 214 9.22 5.55 -9.33
CA GLY A 214 7.97 4.80 -9.21
C GLY A 214 8.05 3.29 -8.95
N ARG A 215 9.25 2.71 -8.77
CA ARG A 215 9.41 1.27 -8.46
C ARG A 215 8.76 0.86 -7.14
N MET A 216 8.75 1.74 -6.15
CA MET A 216 7.81 1.67 -5.04
C MET A 216 6.65 2.61 -5.39
N PRO A 217 5.52 2.09 -5.91
CA PRO A 217 4.40 2.93 -6.28
C PRO A 217 3.63 3.39 -5.05
N SER A 218 2.77 4.40 -5.23
CA SER A 218 1.78 4.73 -4.20
C SER A 218 0.63 3.71 -4.25
N LEU A 219 0.25 3.14 -3.12
CA LEU A 219 -0.95 2.30 -2.98
C LEU A 219 -2.19 3.11 -2.59
N ASN A 220 -2.12 4.45 -2.74
CA ASN A 220 -3.14 5.41 -2.30
C ASN A 220 -3.54 5.20 -0.83
N LEU A 221 -2.54 5.01 0.03
CA LEU A 221 -2.75 4.87 1.46
C LEU A 221 -3.11 6.22 2.05
N ASN A 222 -4.14 6.24 2.89
CA ASN A 222 -4.43 7.43 3.69
C ASN A 222 -3.45 7.56 4.88
N ASP A 223 -3.62 8.62 5.67
CA ASP A 223 -2.78 8.91 6.84
C ASP A 223 -2.81 7.80 7.91
N GLN A 224 -3.98 7.19 8.15
CA GLN A 224 -4.10 6.11 9.13
C GLN A 224 -3.50 4.82 8.60
N GLU A 225 -3.80 4.45 7.36
CA GLU A 225 -3.29 3.20 6.75
C GLU A 225 -1.77 3.20 6.65
N SER A 226 -1.16 4.33 6.26
CA SER A 226 0.29 4.44 6.19
C SER A 226 0.96 4.32 7.57
N ARG A 227 0.34 4.88 8.62
CA ARG A 227 0.77 4.76 10.02
C ARG A 227 0.59 3.35 10.57
N ASP A 228 -0.52 2.69 10.27
CA ASP A 228 -0.81 1.32 10.68
C ASP A 228 0.24 0.37 10.08
N ILE A 229 0.44 0.42 8.74
CA ILE A 229 1.45 -0.41 8.08
C ILE A 229 2.85 -0.11 8.63
N ALA A 230 3.19 1.17 8.85
CA ALA A 230 4.46 1.49 9.48
C ALA A 230 4.56 0.89 10.88
N GLY A 231 3.50 0.99 11.70
CA GLY A 231 3.49 0.45 13.05
C GLY A 231 3.75 -1.04 13.10
N TYR A 232 3.25 -1.81 12.13
CA TYR A 232 3.55 -3.24 11.99
C TYR A 232 5.05 -3.55 11.90
N PHE A 233 5.85 -2.68 11.26
CA PHE A 233 7.31 -2.86 11.18
C PHE A 233 8.05 -2.45 12.46
N PHE A 234 7.40 -1.74 13.38
CA PHE A 234 8.00 -1.18 14.58
C PHE A 234 7.41 -1.77 15.86
N GLN A 235 6.72 -2.91 15.77
CA GLN A 235 6.04 -3.56 16.91
C GLN A 235 6.97 -3.87 18.10
N ALA A 236 8.27 -4.04 17.88
CA ALA A 236 9.26 -4.30 18.91
C ALA A 236 9.88 -3.02 19.51
N VAL A 237 9.59 -1.84 18.94
CA VAL A 237 10.18 -0.58 19.39
C VAL A 237 9.42 -0.07 20.60
N GLN A 238 10.07 -0.12 21.76
CA GLN A 238 9.63 0.54 22.98
C GLN A 238 10.46 1.81 23.19
N LEU A 239 9.77 2.92 23.43
CA LEU A 239 10.41 4.17 23.81
C LEU A 239 10.32 4.35 25.33
N PRO A 240 11.32 4.98 25.96
CA PRO A 240 11.23 5.30 27.37
C PRO A 240 9.97 6.12 27.68
N PRO A 241 9.33 5.88 28.82
CA PRO A 241 8.18 6.68 29.23
C PRO A 241 8.56 8.15 29.39
N ASN A 242 7.70 9.03 28.89
CA ASN A 242 7.90 10.47 28.89
C ASN A 242 6.63 11.24 29.32
N LEU A 243 5.56 10.52 29.66
CA LEU A 243 4.33 11.02 30.25
C LEU A 243 3.87 10.05 31.36
N ASN A 244 3.15 10.57 32.33
CA ASN A 244 2.36 9.77 33.26
C ASN A 244 0.95 9.63 32.68
N PHE A 245 0.26 8.53 32.99
CA PHE A 245 -1.13 8.34 32.62
C PHE A 245 -1.97 7.90 33.82
N ALA A 246 -3.26 8.24 33.77
CA ALA A 246 -4.31 7.72 34.61
C ALA A 246 -5.47 7.24 33.74
N TYR A 247 -5.89 5.99 33.92
CA TYR A 247 -6.94 5.32 33.18
C TYR A 247 -8.22 5.23 34.01
N TYR A 248 -9.35 5.53 33.36
CA TYR A 248 -10.67 5.57 33.96
C TYR A 248 -11.66 4.80 33.08
N GLU A 249 -12.72 4.30 33.69
CA GLU A 249 -13.82 3.63 33.00
C GLU A 249 -15.11 4.37 33.28
N GLY A 250 -15.92 4.59 32.26
CA GLY A 250 -17.18 5.30 32.40
C GLY A 250 -17.84 5.56 31.06
N ASN A 251 -19.15 5.78 31.11
CA ASN A 251 -19.95 6.13 29.95
C ASN A 251 -20.21 7.64 29.98
N TRP A 252 -19.55 8.37 29.07
CA TRP A 252 -19.63 9.83 29.03
C TRP A 252 -19.98 10.31 27.62
N ALA A 253 -20.74 11.39 27.55
CA ALA A 253 -20.98 12.12 26.29
C ALA A 253 -20.08 13.36 26.14
N LYS A 254 -19.34 13.71 27.21
CA LYS A 254 -18.42 14.85 27.33
C LYS A 254 -17.32 14.51 28.34
N LEU A 255 -16.19 15.21 28.28
CA LEU A 255 -15.06 15.01 29.17
C LEU A 255 -15.50 15.09 30.64
N PRO A 256 -15.29 14.03 31.43
CA PRO A 256 -15.60 14.07 32.85
C PRO A 256 -14.61 14.95 33.61
N ASP A 257 -14.99 15.34 34.82
CA ASP A 257 -14.06 15.89 35.79
C ASP A 257 -13.20 14.76 36.37
N PHE A 258 -12.12 14.39 35.67
CA PHE A 258 -11.20 13.35 36.11
C PHE A 258 -10.56 13.63 37.48
N GLY A 259 -10.56 14.88 37.96
CA GLY A 259 -10.09 15.21 39.31
C GLY A 259 -11.00 14.68 40.42
N LYS A 260 -12.28 14.43 40.11
CA LYS A 260 -13.28 13.86 41.02
C LYS A 260 -13.44 12.34 40.87
N LEU A 261 -12.75 11.74 39.90
CA LEU A 261 -12.82 10.31 39.64
C LEU A 261 -11.61 9.59 40.23
N LYS A 262 -11.82 8.34 40.67
CA LYS A 262 -10.72 7.47 41.07
C LYS A 262 -10.21 6.71 39.83
N PRO A 263 -8.92 6.80 39.47
CA PRO A 263 -8.38 6.03 38.36
C PRO A 263 -8.38 4.54 38.69
N LYS A 264 -8.64 3.72 37.66
CA LYS A 264 -8.51 2.26 37.71
C LYS A 264 -7.04 1.85 37.71
N THR A 265 -6.24 2.50 36.86
CA THR A 265 -4.81 2.23 36.72
C THR A 265 -4.07 3.54 36.50
N THR A 266 -2.88 3.66 37.07
CA THR A 266 -1.96 4.77 36.81
C THR A 266 -0.59 4.22 36.46
N GLY A 267 0.18 4.94 35.65
CA GLY A 267 1.53 4.52 35.32
C GLY A 267 2.28 5.54 34.48
N LYS A 268 3.34 5.08 33.83
CA LYS A 268 4.12 5.86 32.89
C LYS A 268 3.97 5.26 31.50
N VAL A 269 3.99 6.11 30.49
CA VAL A 269 3.78 5.74 29.08
C VAL A 269 4.66 6.59 28.17
N SER A 270 4.96 6.07 26.97
CA SER A 270 5.65 6.86 25.94
C SER A 270 4.65 7.48 24.98
N GLY A 271 4.54 8.80 25.03
CA GLY A 271 3.58 9.57 24.26
C GLY A 271 2.14 9.29 24.65
N PHE A 272 1.23 9.73 23.79
CA PHE A 272 -0.21 9.63 24.01
C PHE A 272 -0.71 8.25 23.54
N GLN A 273 -0.26 7.18 24.22
CA GLN A 273 -0.67 5.82 23.87
C GLN A 273 -2.03 5.46 24.47
N LEU A 274 -3.01 5.22 23.60
CA LEU A 274 -4.35 4.81 24.02
C LEU A 274 -4.39 3.33 24.44
N GLY A 275 -3.43 2.51 23.97
CA GLY A 275 -3.34 1.09 24.30
C GLY A 275 -3.05 0.77 25.78
N VAL A 276 -2.86 1.79 26.63
CA VAL A 276 -2.81 1.62 28.09
C VAL A 276 -4.20 1.45 28.72
N ALA A 277 -5.26 1.73 27.95
CA ALA A 277 -6.63 1.42 28.33
C ALA A 277 -6.91 -0.08 28.24
N ALA A 278 -7.61 -0.63 29.24
CA ALA A 278 -7.99 -2.04 29.28
C ALA A 278 -9.23 -2.36 28.41
N ARG A 279 -9.96 -1.34 27.97
CA ARG A 279 -11.19 -1.44 27.15
C ARG A 279 -11.02 -0.70 25.83
N ARG A 280 -11.82 -1.11 24.84
CA ARG A 280 -11.96 -0.39 23.57
C ARG A 280 -12.87 0.81 23.64
N ASP A 281 -13.95 0.71 24.41
CA ASP A 281 -14.98 1.76 24.50
C ASP A 281 -15.25 2.07 25.97
N ARG A 282 -15.88 3.23 26.22
CA ARG A 282 -16.31 3.69 27.55
C ARG A 282 -15.15 3.82 28.53
N PHE A 283 -14.11 4.51 28.08
CA PHE A 283 -12.92 4.76 28.88
C PHE A 283 -12.41 6.19 28.75
N GLY A 284 -11.57 6.59 29.70
CA GLY A 284 -10.92 7.90 29.70
C GLY A 284 -9.46 7.80 30.10
N LEU A 285 -8.64 8.69 29.56
CA LEU A 285 -7.22 8.79 29.82
C LEU A 285 -6.86 10.24 30.16
N ARG A 286 -6.13 10.41 31.25
CA ARG A 286 -5.46 11.66 31.60
C ARG A 286 -3.97 11.45 31.50
N PHE A 287 -3.32 12.18 30.59
CA PHE A 287 -1.87 12.21 30.46
C PHE A 287 -1.33 13.46 31.13
N THR A 288 -0.27 13.32 31.94
CA THR A 288 0.40 14.44 32.59
C THR A 288 1.91 14.38 32.41
N GLY A 289 2.56 15.54 32.40
CA GLY A 289 4.01 15.65 32.31
C GLY A 289 4.45 17.11 32.21
N PHE A 290 5.61 17.33 31.61
CA PHE A 290 6.16 18.66 31.38
C PHE A 290 6.58 18.81 29.93
N LEU A 291 6.09 19.84 29.25
CA LEU A 291 6.55 20.25 27.94
C LEU A 291 7.85 21.03 28.08
N GLN A 292 8.89 20.62 27.36
CA GLN A 292 10.19 21.28 27.33
C GLN A 292 10.22 22.28 26.17
N VAL A 293 10.23 23.57 26.49
CA VAL A 293 10.27 24.67 25.54
C VAL A 293 11.71 25.16 25.40
N PRO A 294 12.41 24.90 24.27
CA PRO A 294 13.83 25.26 24.14
C PRO A 294 14.07 26.75 23.89
N LYS A 295 13.08 27.49 23.38
CA LYS A 295 13.16 28.92 23.07
C LYS A 295 11.83 29.57 23.38
N ALA A 296 11.85 30.73 24.03
CA ALA A 296 10.66 31.50 24.26
C ALA A 296 10.01 31.94 22.93
N GLY A 297 8.69 32.13 22.93
CA GLY A 297 7.92 32.69 21.82
C GLY A 297 6.59 31.97 21.57
N ARG A 298 6.03 32.22 20.38
CA ARG A 298 4.70 31.76 20.01
C ARG A 298 4.67 30.30 19.59
N TYR A 299 3.94 29.46 20.34
CA TYR A 299 3.71 28.06 20.02
C TYR A 299 2.26 27.82 19.61
N THR A 300 2.05 27.09 18.50
CA THR A 300 0.73 26.62 18.07
C THR A 300 0.58 25.14 18.38
N PHE A 301 -0.47 24.79 19.12
CA PHE A 301 -0.84 23.44 19.49
C PHE A 301 -1.99 22.95 18.63
N PHE A 302 -1.93 21.68 18.21
CA PHE A 302 -2.99 21.03 17.44
C PHE A 302 -3.42 19.78 18.22
N LEU A 303 -4.69 19.73 18.58
CA LEU A 303 -5.28 18.59 19.28
C LEU A 303 -6.42 18.04 18.43
N GLY A 304 -6.43 16.73 18.20
CA GLY A 304 -7.53 16.07 17.53
C GLY A 304 -7.81 14.68 18.08
N SER A 305 -9.08 14.29 18.05
CA SER A 305 -9.58 13.04 18.60
C SER A 305 -10.88 12.61 17.93
N ASP A 306 -11.20 11.30 17.98
CA ASP A 306 -12.51 10.78 17.57
C ASP A 306 -13.57 11.33 18.52
N ASP A 307 -13.55 10.97 19.80
CA ASP A 307 -14.40 11.59 20.83
C ASP A 307 -13.69 12.75 21.54
N GLY A 308 -13.99 12.99 22.82
CA GLY A 308 -13.59 14.21 23.50
C GLY A 308 -12.13 14.24 23.95
N SER A 309 -11.44 15.36 23.73
CA SER A 309 -10.10 15.63 24.26
C SER A 309 -9.87 17.10 24.63
N ARG A 310 -8.97 17.33 25.58
CA ARG A 310 -8.60 18.68 26.04
C ARG A 310 -7.12 18.75 26.37
N LEU A 311 -6.46 19.80 25.89
CA LEU A 311 -5.04 20.11 26.16
C LEU A 311 -4.96 21.33 27.09
N GLN A 312 -4.20 21.19 28.16
CA GLN A 312 -3.84 22.28 29.07
C GLN A 312 -2.32 22.45 29.17
N ILE A 313 -1.89 23.70 29.23
CA ILE A 313 -0.51 24.11 29.51
C ILE A 313 -0.54 25.05 30.72
N ASP A 314 0.28 24.77 31.74
CA ASP A 314 0.32 25.50 33.01
C ASP A 314 -1.07 25.68 33.65
N GLY A 315 -1.90 24.64 33.58
CA GLY A 315 -3.26 24.62 34.12
C GLY A 315 -4.30 25.41 33.31
N LYS A 316 -3.92 26.05 32.21
CA LYS A 316 -4.83 26.77 31.32
C LYS A 316 -5.23 25.91 30.13
N THR A 317 -6.52 25.79 29.85
CA THR A 317 -7.01 25.10 28.64
C THR A 317 -6.58 25.87 27.39
N VAL A 318 -5.84 25.21 26.52
CA VAL A 318 -5.31 25.75 25.26
C VAL A 318 -6.17 25.29 24.09
N VAL A 319 -6.51 24.00 24.02
CA VAL A 319 -7.36 23.43 22.96
C VAL A 319 -8.39 22.51 23.59
N ASP A 320 -9.63 22.60 23.14
CA ASP A 320 -10.77 21.80 23.62
C ASP A 320 -11.59 21.25 22.43
N VAL A 321 -11.60 19.93 22.30
CA VAL A 321 -12.31 19.15 21.28
C VAL A 321 -13.20 18.15 22.01
N ASP A 322 -14.20 18.64 22.75
CA ASP A 322 -15.09 17.79 23.55
C ASP A 322 -16.39 17.38 22.82
N GLY A 323 -16.95 16.24 23.24
CA GLY A 323 -18.17 15.63 22.72
C GLY A 323 -17.95 14.27 22.06
N VAL A 324 -19.05 13.63 21.67
CA VAL A 324 -19.03 12.40 20.86
C VAL A 324 -19.12 12.79 19.39
N HIS A 325 -18.10 12.46 18.61
CA HIS A 325 -18.03 12.79 17.19
C HIS A 325 -17.05 11.86 16.44
N PRO A 326 -17.01 11.90 15.09
CA PRO A 326 -15.86 11.36 14.36
C PRO A 326 -14.63 12.26 14.53
N TYR A 327 -13.44 11.80 14.13
CA TYR A 327 -12.19 12.56 14.24
C TYR A 327 -12.30 14.03 13.82
N GLN A 328 -12.05 14.93 14.77
CA GLN A 328 -11.92 16.38 14.57
C GLN A 328 -10.58 16.87 15.12
N GLU A 329 -10.02 17.92 14.53
CA GLU A 329 -8.79 18.57 15.01
C GLU A 329 -9.02 20.08 15.15
N LYS A 330 -8.65 20.65 16.29
CA LYS A 330 -8.59 22.09 16.53
C LYS A 330 -7.17 22.52 16.87
N ASN A 331 -6.91 23.82 16.79
CA ASN A 331 -5.63 24.40 17.17
C ASN A 331 -5.79 25.74 17.87
N ALA A 332 -4.78 26.08 18.67
CA ALA A 332 -4.67 27.39 19.31
C ALA A 332 -3.18 27.73 19.50
N ALA A 333 -2.88 29.02 19.66
CA ALA A 333 -1.52 29.47 19.88
C ALA A 333 -1.40 30.29 21.17
N ILE A 334 -0.32 30.06 21.91
CA ILE A 334 0.02 30.76 23.14
C ILE A 334 1.50 31.17 23.13
N GLU A 335 1.84 32.21 23.88
CA GLU A 335 3.24 32.55 24.17
C GLU A 335 3.74 31.68 25.33
N LEU A 336 4.95 31.15 25.19
CA LEU A 336 5.62 30.36 26.23
C LEU A 336 7.03 30.88 26.45
N GLU A 337 7.48 30.80 27.70
CA GLU A 337 8.87 31.07 28.06
C GLU A 337 9.76 29.85 27.78
N ALA A 338 11.08 30.05 27.78
CA ALA A 338 12.00 28.92 27.70
C ALA A 338 12.01 28.14 29.01
N GLY A 339 11.86 26.82 28.95
CA GLY A 339 11.88 25.94 30.13
C GLY A 339 10.75 24.90 30.16
N PRO A 340 10.58 24.22 31.30
CA PRO A 340 9.52 23.23 31.48
C PRO A 340 8.17 23.89 31.82
N HIS A 341 7.13 23.51 31.09
CA HIS A 341 5.74 23.91 31.33
C HIS A 341 4.89 22.69 31.70
N ALA A 342 3.97 22.82 32.65
CA ALA A 342 3.10 21.71 33.04
C ALA A 342 2.17 21.34 31.87
N LEU A 343 2.14 20.06 31.51
CA LEU A 343 1.38 19.53 30.40
C LEU A 343 0.31 18.57 30.92
N LEU A 344 -0.94 18.78 30.49
CA LEU A 344 -2.05 17.85 30.73
C LEU A 344 -2.86 17.66 29.45
N VAL A 345 -3.12 16.40 29.09
CA VAL A 345 -4.04 16.04 28.01
C VAL A 345 -5.07 15.05 28.54
N ASP A 346 -6.34 15.45 28.53
CA ASP A 346 -7.47 14.59 28.84
C ASP A 346 -8.08 14.04 27.54
N PHE A 347 -8.58 12.81 27.59
CA PHE A 347 -9.27 12.13 26.49
C PHE A 347 -10.34 11.18 27.03
N PHE A 348 -11.46 11.01 26.31
CA PHE A 348 -12.38 9.90 26.52
C PHE A 348 -12.84 9.30 25.19
N GLU A 349 -13.20 8.02 25.22
CA GLU A 349 -13.81 7.27 24.13
C GLU A 349 -15.16 6.73 24.62
N ALA A 350 -16.26 7.15 23.99
CA ALA A 350 -17.60 6.61 24.19
C ALA A 350 -17.75 5.29 23.46
N GLY A 351 -17.38 5.26 22.17
CA GLY A 351 -17.19 4.02 21.42
C GLY A 351 -17.16 4.21 19.90
N GLY A 352 -16.57 3.24 19.21
CA GLY A 352 -16.29 3.38 17.78
C GLY A 352 -14.82 3.18 17.48
N GLY A 353 -14.16 4.21 16.94
CA GLY A 353 -12.77 4.15 16.52
C GLY A 353 -11.90 5.13 17.28
N GLU A 354 -11.00 4.65 18.13
CA GLU A 354 -10.26 5.51 19.05
C GLU A 354 -9.02 6.17 18.41
N VAL A 355 -8.99 7.51 18.40
CA VAL A 355 -7.84 8.30 17.93
C VAL A 355 -7.58 9.47 18.87
N LEU A 356 -6.31 9.71 19.21
CA LEU A 356 -5.85 10.92 19.89
C LEU A 356 -4.53 11.40 19.25
N LYS A 357 -4.48 12.67 18.90
CA LYS A 357 -3.31 13.30 18.29
C LYS A 357 -3.06 14.66 18.94
N ALA A 358 -1.88 14.84 19.51
CA ALA A 358 -1.41 16.11 20.06
C ALA A 358 -0.08 16.48 19.41
N ASP A 359 -0.11 17.53 18.58
CA ASP A 359 1.07 18.11 17.92
C ASP A 359 1.30 19.54 18.38
N PHE A 360 2.48 20.08 18.09
CA PHE A 360 2.78 21.50 18.22
C PHE A 360 3.83 21.95 17.21
N GLN A 361 3.92 23.28 17.01
CA GLN A 361 4.98 23.96 16.28
C GLN A 361 5.35 25.27 17.00
N GLY A 362 6.55 25.78 16.76
CA GLY A 362 7.02 27.04 17.35
C GLY A 362 8.43 27.42 16.86
N PRO A 363 9.11 28.37 17.53
CA PRO A 363 10.44 28.84 17.13
C PRO A 363 11.45 27.70 16.94
N GLY A 364 11.93 27.51 15.70
CA GLY A 364 12.88 26.44 15.35
C GLY A 364 12.30 25.01 15.36
N ILE A 365 10.97 24.86 15.51
CA ILE A 365 10.28 23.58 15.61
C ILE A 365 9.14 23.55 14.59
N SER A 366 9.34 22.87 13.45
CA SER A 366 8.22 22.51 12.57
C SER A 366 7.22 21.57 13.25
N ARG A 367 5.96 21.57 12.80
CA ARG A 367 4.86 20.76 13.37
C ARG A 367 5.25 19.31 13.58
N ARG A 368 5.07 18.81 14.81
CA ARG A 368 5.37 17.42 15.20
C ARG A 368 4.62 17.02 16.48
N THR A 369 4.62 15.74 16.80
CA THR A 369 4.02 15.21 18.03
C THR A 369 4.59 15.89 19.27
N LEU A 370 3.70 16.37 20.13
CA LEU A 370 4.01 17.10 21.36
C LEU A 370 4.85 16.25 22.33
N SER A 371 4.61 14.93 22.37
CA SER A 371 5.33 14.02 23.27
C SER A 371 6.84 13.95 22.98
N ASN A 372 7.29 14.33 21.78
CA ASN A 372 8.72 14.38 21.48
C ASN A 372 9.48 15.48 22.26
N HIS A 373 8.74 16.35 22.95
CA HIS A 373 9.28 17.38 23.84
C HIS A 373 8.66 17.29 25.23
N SER A 374 8.00 16.19 25.59
CA SER A 374 7.47 15.99 26.93
C SER A 374 8.40 15.14 27.80
N THR A 375 8.36 15.35 29.10
CA THR A 375 9.06 14.54 30.11
C THR A 375 8.14 14.26 31.29
N THR A 376 8.38 13.17 32.03
CA THR A 376 7.58 12.86 33.23
C THR A 376 7.87 13.79 34.41
N VAL A 377 8.98 14.55 34.34
CA VAL A 377 9.46 15.47 35.38
C VAL A 377 9.98 16.75 34.74
N ALA A 378 9.86 17.90 35.42
CA ALA A 378 10.22 19.21 34.88
C ALA A 378 11.69 19.31 34.43
N ARG A 379 12.61 18.73 35.20
CA ARG A 379 14.05 18.72 34.90
C ARG A 379 14.54 17.27 34.82
N PRO A 380 14.44 16.60 33.66
CA PRO A 380 14.93 15.24 33.53
C PRO A 380 16.45 15.20 33.69
N LYS A 381 16.97 14.21 34.42
CA LYS A 381 18.41 13.91 34.35
C LYS A 381 18.75 13.50 32.92
N PRO A 382 19.92 13.90 32.36
CA PRO A 382 20.35 13.40 31.06
C PRO A 382 20.29 11.87 31.06
N ARG A 383 19.56 11.30 30.10
CA ARG A 383 19.52 9.83 29.93
C ARG A 383 20.95 9.39 29.67
N LYS A 384 21.49 8.49 30.51
CA LYS A 384 22.70 7.76 30.15
C LYS A 384 22.38 6.97 28.87
N PRO A 385 23.08 7.19 27.76
CA PRO A 385 22.82 6.44 26.54
C PRO A 385 22.96 4.95 26.85
N ALA A 386 22.12 4.11 26.22
CA ALA A 386 22.32 2.67 26.31
C ALA A 386 23.73 2.34 25.79
N LYS A 387 24.34 1.26 26.30
CA LYS A 387 25.70 0.86 25.88
C LYS A 387 25.70 0.64 24.36
N GLY A 388 26.40 1.50 23.60
CA GLY A 388 26.44 1.49 22.13
C GLY A 388 25.54 2.52 21.42
N GLU A 389 24.67 3.24 22.13
CA GLU A 389 23.81 4.29 21.59
C GLU A 389 24.58 5.62 21.57
N LYS A 390 25.20 5.97 20.44
CA LYS A 390 25.67 7.34 20.21
C LYS A 390 24.68 8.00 19.26
N ALA A 391 23.97 9.04 19.72
CA ALA A 391 23.23 9.89 18.80
C ALA A 391 24.23 10.51 17.83
N PHE A 392 24.09 10.22 16.54
CA PHE A 392 24.96 10.80 15.52
C PHE A 392 24.75 12.33 15.48
N VAL A 393 25.80 13.08 15.81
CA VAL A 393 25.83 14.54 15.68
C VAL A 393 26.70 14.87 14.47
N PRO A 394 26.16 15.51 13.42
CA PRO A 394 26.95 15.88 12.26
C PRO A 394 28.12 16.79 12.66
N ASP A 395 29.33 16.39 12.29
CA ASP A 395 30.54 17.19 12.39
C ASP A 395 30.56 18.23 11.26
N ALA A 396 30.40 19.49 11.64
CA ALA A 396 30.38 20.62 10.72
C ALA A 396 31.65 20.73 9.86
N SER A 397 32.81 20.27 10.35
CA SER A 397 34.07 20.28 9.60
C SER A 397 34.06 19.31 8.41
N LEU A 398 33.26 18.23 8.52
CA LEU A 398 33.15 17.19 7.49
C LEU A 398 32.05 17.45 6.47
N VAL A 399 31.07 18.32 6.78
CA VAL A 399 29.91 18.59 5.90
C VAL A 399 30.34 19.10 4.53
N GLU A 400 31.25 20.05 4.46
CA GLU A 400 31.70 20.62 3.18
C GLU A 400 32.56 19.61 2.38
N THR A 401 33.39 18.81 3.08
CA THR A 401 34.14 17.71 2.47
C THR A 401 33.19 16.67 1.86
N GLY A 402 32.17 16.25 2.62
CA GLY A 402 31.14 15.33 2.15
C GLY A 402 30.37 15.88 0.95
N ARG A 403 30.04 17.18 0.96
CA ARG A 403 29.38 17.84 -0.17
C ARG A 403 30.22 17.79 -1.45
N LYS A 404 31.53 18.04 -1.35
CA LYS A 404 32.47 17.94 -2.48
C LYS A 404 32.58 16.50 -2.99
N LEU A 405 32.72 15.54 -2.07
CA LEU A 405 32.76 14.10 -2.41
C LEU A 405 31.47 13.65 -3.11
N PHE A 406 30.31 14.11 -2.67
CA PHE A 406 29.03 13.79 -3.31
C PHE A 406 29.00 14.18 -4.80
N ALA A 407 29.62 15.31 -5.16
CA ALA A 407 29.72 15.76 -6.55
C ALA A 407 30.79 14.99 -7.34
N SER A 408 31.97 14.75 -6.74
CA SER A 408 33.12 14.16 -7.45
C SER A 408 33.01 12.64 -7.62
N LEU A 409 32.42 11.93 -6.66
CA LEU A 409 32.17 10.48 -6.73
C LEU A 409 30.99 10.11 -7.65
N GLY A 410 30.31 11.09 -8.23
CA GLY A 410 29.19 10.86 -9.15
C GLY A 410 27.85 10.55 -8.47
N CYS A 411 27.71 10.74 -7.15
CA CYS A 411 26.42 10.59 -6.47
C CYS A 411 25.37 11.52 -7.10
N ALA A 412 25.76 12.76 -7.41
CA ALA A 412 24.94 13.76 -8.08
C ALA A 412 24.52 13.39 -9.51
N SER A 413 25.14 12.38 -10.14
CA SER A 413 24.73 11.90 -11.47
C SER A 413 23.45 11.09 -11.43
N CYS A 414 23.14 10.50 -10.27
CA CYS A 414 21.96 9.66 -10.06
C CYS A 414 20.95 10.30 -9.09
N HIS A 415 21.45 10.93 -8.02
CA HIS A 415 20.63 11.48 -6.95
C HIS A 415 20.41 12.99 -7.12
N GLN A 416 19.14 13.40 -7.02
CA GLN A 416 18.83 14.80 -6.77
C GLN A 416 19.19 15.15 -5.32
N MET A 417 20.03 16.17 -5.15
CA MET A 417 20.34 16.75 -3.85
C MET A 417 20.55 18.26 -3.95
N LYS A 418 19.91 19.02 -3.07
CA LYS A 418 20.13 20.45 -2.90
C LYS A 418 21.03 20.74 -1.71
N HIS A 419 21.85 21.77 -1.83
CA HIS A 419 22.56 22.38 -0.72
C HIS A 419 22.38 23.90 -0.80
N LYS A 420 21.96 24.52 0.31
CA LYS A 420 21.58 25.96 0.34
C LYS A 420 20.60 26.33 -0.79
N ASN A 421 19.57 25.50 -0.97
CA ASN A 421 18.54 25.60 -2.02
C ASN A 421 19.01 25.50 -3.48
N GLN A 422 20.29 25.18 -3.74
CA GLN A 422 20.82 24.98 -5.08
C GLN A 422 21.11 23.50 -5.36
N PRO A 423 20.80 22.97 -6.56
CA PRO A 423 21.09 21.58 -6.91
C PRO A 423 22.60 21.36 -7.03
N ILE A 424 23.09 20.25 -6.45
CA ILE A 424 24.47 19.81 -6.63
C ILE A 424 24.61 19.15 -7.99
N LYS A 425 25.59 19.59 -8.78
CA LYS A 425 25.90 19.02 -10.10
C LYS A 425 27.07 18.03 -10.01
N PRO A 426 27.11 16.99 -10.86
CA PRO A 426 28.29 16.13 -10.98
C PRO A 426 29.52 16.95 -11.39
N SER A 427 30.68 16.62 -10.82
CA SER A 427 31.97 17.22 -11.20
C SER A 427 33.00 16.20 -11.70
N GLY A 428 32.65 14.91 -11.71
CA GLY A 428 33.50 13.84 -12.26
C GLY A 428 33.49 13.81 -13.79
N LYS A 429 34.47 13.11 -14.38
CA LYS A 429 34.52 12.89 -15.84
C LYS A 429 33.34 12.00 -16.29
N PRO A 430 32.62 12.34 -17.37
CA PRO A 430 31.54 11.50 -17.88
C PRO A 430 32.08 10.17 -18.39
N ALA A 431 31.26 9.11 -18.31
CA ALA A 431 31.62 7.82 -18.85
C ALA A 431 31.47 7.80 -20.38
N ARG A 432 32.14 6.86 -21.04
CA ARG A 432 32.02 6.70 -22.50
C ARG A 432 30.57 6.44 -22.90
N PRO A 433 30.09 6.94 -24.06
CA PRO A 433 28.78 6.60 -24.60
C PRO A 433 28.54 5.09 -24.67
N LEU A 434 27.28 4.64 -24.52
CA LEU A 434 26.93 3.21 -24.43
C LEU A 434 27.39 2.43 -25.67
N ASP A 435 27.23 2.99 -26.86
CA ASP A 435 27.62 2.42 -28.15
C ASP A 435 29.14 2.31 -28.35
N GLN A 436 29.94 2.99 -27.52
CA GLN A 436 31.40 2.96 -27.54
C GLN A 436 32.01 2.10 -26.42
N LEU A 437 31.18 1.35 -25.67
CA LEU A 437 31.66 0.51 -24.59
C LEU A 437 32.32 -0.79 -25.09
N LYS A 438 33.47 -1.09 -24.50
CA LYS A 438 34.13 -2.39 -24.67
C LYS A 438 33.56 -3.37 -23.66
N VAL A 439 32.90 -4.43 -24.14
CA VAL A 439 32.25 -5.46 -23.30
C VAL A 439 33.20 -6.25 -22.38
N ALA A 440 34.52 -6.19 -22.60
CA ALA A 440 35.54 -6.81 -21.75
C ALA A 440 36.06 -5.88 -20.63
N GLY A 441 35.62 -4.62 -20.57
CA GLY A 441 36.14 -3.61 -19.63
C GLY A 441 35.07 -3.01 -18.71
N GLY A 442 35.51 -2.28 -17.68
CA GLY A 442 34.63 -1.61 -16.71
C GLY A 442 33.67 -2.59 -16.03
N CYS A 443 32.44 -2.13 -15.75
CA CYS A 443 31.36 -2.87 -15.06
C CYS A 443 31.00 -4.23 -15.71
N LEU A 444 31.35 -4.44 -16.97
CA LEU A 444 31.05 -5.68 -17.71
C LEU A 444 32.21 -6.69 -17.70
N SER A 445 33.40 -6.30 -17.21
CA SER A 445 34.55 -7.18 -17.17
C SER A 445 34.32 -8.38 -16.23
N ALA A 446 34.78 -9.55 -16.66
CA ALA A 446 34.70 -10.77 -15.84
C ALA A 446 35.62 -10.70 -14.59
N GLY A 447 36.69 -9.91 -14.65
CA GLY A 447 37.68 -9.74 -13.59
C GLY A 447 37.24 -8.90 -12.39
N LEU A 448 36.16 -8.10 -12.51
CA LEU A 448 35.59 -7.35 -11.38
C LEU A 448 35.15 -8.26 -10.22
N ALA A 449 34.77 -9.50 -10.52
CA ALA A 449 34.42 -10.48 -9.48
C ALA A 449 35.63 -10.89 -8.61
N LYS A 450 36.86 -10.55 -9.01
CA LYS A 450 38.11 -10.89 -8.29
C LYS A 450 38.77 -9.69 -7.61
N ALA A 451 38.81 -8.52 -8.25
CA ALA A 451 39.34 -7.28 -7.66
C ALA A 451 38.79 -6.05 -8.40
N PRO A 452 37.84 -5.31 -7.83
CA PRO A 452 37.30 -4.14 -8.50
C PRO A 452 38.24 -2.93 -8.45
N ALA A 453 38.30 -2.18 -9.56
CA ALA A 453 39.24 -1.08 -9.74
C ALA A 453 38.71 0.23 -9.13
N ALA A 454 39.60 1.00 -8.51
CA ALA A 454 39.27 2.29 -7.92
C ALA A 454 38.59 3.22 -8.94
N GLY A 455 37.49 3.86 -8.51
CA GLY A 455 36.72 4.80 -9.31
C GLY A 455 35.72 4.18 -10.29
N ILE A 456 35.55 2.86 -10.30
CA ILE A 456 34.49 2.17 -11.07
C ILE A 456 33.41 1.67 -10.11
N PRO A 457 32.16 2.15 -10.21
CA PRO A 457 31.08 1.64 -9.36
C PRO A 457 30.85 0.14 -9.53
N ASP A 458 30.81 -0.60 -8.42
CA ASP A 458 30.54 -2.05 -8.44
C ASP A 458 29.07 -2.32 -8.08
N PHE A 459 28.30 -2.73 -9.08
CA PHE A 459 26.90 -3.11 -8.91
C PHE A 459 26.73 -4.55 -8.41
N HIS A 460 27.81 -5.31 -8.19
CA HIS A 460 27.80 -6.73 -7.88
C HIS A 460 27.00 -7.55 -8.91
N LEU A 461 27.14 -7.22 -10.20
CA LEU A 461 26.36 -7.90 -11.25
C LEU A 461 26.62 -9.41 -11.24
N SER A 462 25.57 -10.20 -11.41
CA SER A 462 25.72 -11.64 -11.68
C SER A 462 26.31 -11.86 -13.08
N ALA A 463 26.89 -13.05 -13.32
CA ALA A 463 27.39 -13.44 -14.64
C ALA A 463 26.30 -13.31 -15.72
N ARG A 464 25.06 -13.71 -15.40
CA ARG A 464 23.92 -13.62 -16.30
C ARG A 464 23.52 -12.16 -16.60
N GLN A 465 23.54 -11.28 -15.60
CA GLN A 465 23.28 -9.85 -15.79
C GLN A 465 24.35 -9.19 -16.66
N ARG A 466 25.64 -9.52 -16.46
CA ARG A 466 26.73 -9.05 -17.33
C ARG A 466 26.53 -9.49 -18.77
N GLN A 467 26.18 -10.76 -18.99
CA GLN A 467 25.89 -11.29 -20.33
C GLN A 467 24.72 -10.54 -20.99
N ALA A 468 23.64 -10.32 -20.25
CA ALA A 468 22.48 -9.57 -20.75
C ALA A 468 22.82 -8.14 -21.14
N LEU A 469 23.56 -7.43 -20.30
CA LEU A 469 24.03 -6.07 -20.57
C LEU A 469 24.95 -6.03 -21.79
N ALA A 470 25.90 -6.97 -21.91
CA ALA A 470 26.81 -7.06 -23.05
C ALA A 470 26.07 -7.27 -24.38
N LEU A 471 25.01 -8.08 -24.38
CA LEU A 471 24.15 -8.25 -25.56
C LEU A 471 23.34 -6.99 -25.87
N ALA A 472 22.76 -6.35 -24.85
CA ALA A 472 21.94 -5.15 -25.05
C ALA A 472 22.74 -3.97 -25.59
N VAL A 473 23.97 -3.77 -25.13
CA VAL A 473 24.87 -2.69 -25.60
C VAL A 473 25.20 -2.83 -27.10
N LYS A 474 25.28 -4.06 -27.61
CA LYS A 474 25.55 -4.34 -29.03
C LYS A 474 24.30 -4.45 -29.89
N ALA A 475 23.11 -4.42 -29.29
CA ALA A 475 21.87 -4.63 -30.02
C ALA A 475 21.48 -3.39 -30.83
N PRO A 476 21.04 -3.54 -32.09
CA PRO A 476 20.55 -2.42 -32.88
C PRO A 476 19.26 -1.82 -32.28
N ALA A 477 18.96 -0.58 -32.67
CA ALA A 477 17.68 0.05 -32.37
C ALA A 477 16.53 -0.78 -32.96
N LEU A 478 15.39 -0.84 -32.26
CA LEU A 478 14.24 -1.59 -32.75
C LEU A 478 13.44 -0.75 -33.76
N PRO A 479 13.00 -1.34 -34.88
CA PRO A 479 12.19 -0.64 -35.87
C PRO A 479 10.74 -0.44 -35.39
N GLY A 480 10.12 0.68 -35.80
CA GLY A 480 8.66 0.96 -35.79
C GLY A 480 7.81 0.22 -34.74
N GLY A 481 6.88 -0.62 -35.19
CA GLY A 481 5.91 -1.34 -34.34
C GLY A 481 6.56 -2.28 -33.31
N ALA A 482 7.73 -2.86 -33.61
CA ALA A 482 8.48 -3.65 -32.63
C ALA A 482 8.98 -2.80 -31.46
N ALA A 483 9.24 -1.50 -31.69
CA ALA A 483 9.57 -0.56 -30.62
C ALA A 483 8.38 -0.31 -29.67
N VAL A 484 7.13 -0.25 -30.17
CA VAL A 484 5.94 -0.09 -29.32
C VAL A 484 5.76 -1.30 -28.40
N ALA A 485 5.83 -2.51 -28.96
CA ALA A 485 5.71 -3.74 -28.18
C ALA A 485 6.80 -3.85 -27.11
N ALA A 486 8.06 -3.55 -27.46
CA ALA A 486 9.17 -3.55 -26.53
C ALA A 486 9.04 -2.48 -25.43
N ARG A 487 8.50 -1.30 -25.74
CA ARG A 487 8.21 -0.27 -24.73
C ARG A 487 7.15 -0.72 -23.73
N ILE A 488 6.07 -1.34 -24.21
CA ILE A 488 5.03 -1.91 -23.33
C ILE A 488 5.66 -2.98 -22.44
N GLU A 489 6.36 -3.95 -23.01
CA GLU A 489 7.02 -5.03 -22.27
C GLU A 489 7.99 -4.46 -21.23
N GLY A 490 8.97 -3.67 -21.66
CA GLY A 490 9.97 -3.07 -20.78
C GLY A 490 9.37 -2.23 -19.65
N THR A 491 8.33 -1.44 -19.93
CA THR A 491 7.65 -0.65 -18.88
C THR A 491 6.88 -1.55 -17.91
N THR A 492 6.10 -2.52 -18.41
CA THR A 492 5.34 -3.43 -17.53
C THR A 492 6.23 -4.30 -16.65
N GLU A 493 7.47 -4.57 -17.08
CA GLU A 493 8.50 -5.24 -16.31
C GLU A 493 9.18 -4.32 -15.28
N ALA A 494 9.61 -3.13 -15.73
CA ALA A 494 10.24 -2.11 -14.90
C ALA A 494 9.32 -1.64 -13.75
N PHE A 495 8.00 -1.74 -13.90
CA PHE A 495 7.02 -1.43 -12.84
C PHE A 495 6.39 -2.67 -12.19
N ASN A 496 6.81 -3.87 -12.56
CA ASN A 496 6.33 -5.14 -12.00
C ASN A 496 4.81 -5.37 -12.20
N CYS A 497 4.21 -4.76 -13.22
CA CYS A 497 2.78 -4.92 -13.52
C CYS A 497 2.42 -6.41 -13.70
N LEU A 498 3.36 -7.18 -14.26
CA LEU A 498 3.19 -8.61 -14.53
C LEU A 498 3.23 -9.51 -13.29
N ALA A 499 3.46 -8.96 -12.09
CA ALA A 499 3.29 -9.70 -10.83
C ALA A 499 1.82 -9.94 -10.48
N CYS A 500 0.95 -9.01 -10.89
CA CYS A 500 -0.50 -9.10 -10.66
C CYS A 500 -1.25 -9.45 -11.96
N HIS A 501 -0.87 -8.80 -13.05
CA HIS A 501 -1.51 -8.93 -14.33
C HIS A 501 -0.77 -9.93 -15.23
N SER A 502 -1.44 -10.46 -16.23
CA SER A 502 -0.78 -11.09 -17.37
C SER A 502 -1.08 -10.35 -18.67
N ARG A 503 -0.16 -10.49 -19.63
CA ARG A 503 -0.33 -10.03 -21.01
C ARG A 503 0.35 -11.03 -21.94
N ASN A 504 -0.31 -11.43 -23.01
CA ASN A 504 0.17 -12.43 -23.97
C ASN A 504 0.64 -13.72 -23.29
N LYS A 505 -0.12 -14.20 -22.30
CA LYS A 505 0.21 -15.38 -21.45
C LYS A 505 1.50 -15.24 -20.63
N ARG A 506 2.11 -14.06 -20.57
CA ARG A 506 3.26 -13.74 -19.71
C ARG A 506 2.79 -13.03 -18.44
N GLY A 507 3.36 -13.40 -17.30
CA GLY A 507 3.00 -12.80 -16.01
C GLY A 507 1.89 -13.52 -15.28
N GLY A 508 1.13 -12.79 -14.48
CA GLY A 508 0.07 -13.29 -13.60
C GLY A 508 0.57 -13.56 -12.18
N VAL A 509 -0.37 -13.74 -11.26
CA VAL A 509 -0.07 -14.03 -9.86
C VAL A 509 0.58 -15.41 -9.73
N GLU A 510 1.78 -15.44 -9.16
CA GLU A 510 2.52 -16.69 -8.93
C GLU A 510 1.77 -17.59 -7.94
N ARG A 511 1.84 -18.91 -8.12
CA ARG A 511 1.15 -19.89 -7.27
C ARG A 511 1.37 -19.67 -5.77
N PRO A 512 2.61 -19.41 -5.27
CA PRO A 512 2.83 -19.19 -3.84
C PRO A 512 2.19 -17.90 -3.29
N ARG A 513 1.89 -16.92 -4.15
CA ARG A 513 1.21 -15.67 -3.75
C ARG A 513 -0.30 -15.72 -3.98
N ASN A 514 -0.78 -16.71 -4.74
CA ASN A 514 -2.14 -16.74 -5.25
C ASN A 514 -3.18 -16.68 -4.12
N ALA A 515 -3.00 -17.45 -3.05
CA ALA A 515 -3.90 -17.47 -1.90
C ALA A 515 -3.96 -16.13 -1.14
N LEU A 516 -2.98 -15.25 -1.33
CA LEU A 516 -2.89 -13.97 -0.65
C LEU A 516 -3.68 -12.85 -1.38
N PHE A 517 -4.12 -13.09 -2.61
CA PHE A 517 -5.04 -12.21 -3.31
C PHE A 517 -6.47 -12.54 -2.87
N ALA A 518 -7.05 -11.64 -2.09
CA ALA A 518 -8.33 -11.82 -1.41
C ALA A 518 -9.42 -10.87 -1.92
N THR A 519 -10.66 -11.24 -1.62
CA THR A 519 -11.88 -10.53 -2.03
C THR A 519 -12.90 -10.48 -0.90
N THR A 520 -13.77 -9.47 -0.90
CA THR A 520 -14.96 -9.44 -0.03
C THR A 520 -16.12 -10.29 -0.57
N ILE A 521 -16.05 -10.77 -1.82
CA ILE A 521 -17.08 -11.59 -2.47
C ILE A 521 -16.46 -12.91 -2.96
N LYS A 522 -16.41 -13.90 -2.08
CA LYS A 522 -15.73 -15.18 -2.35
C LYS A 522 -16.33 -15.93 -3.54
N GLU A 523 -17.63 -15.75 -3.77
CA GLU A 523 -18.42 -16.37 -4.84
C GLU A 523 -17.90 -15.98 -6.22
N MET A 524 -17.27 -14.81 -6.37
CA MET A 524 -16.68 -14.39 -7.66
C MET A 524 -15.40 -15.14 -8.00
N GLY A 525 -14.83 -15.92 -7.06
CA GLY A 525 -13.59 -16.67 -7.28
C GLY A 525 -12.45 -15.77 -7.77
N ASP A 526 -11.73 -16.23 -8.79
CA ASP A 526 -10.60 -15.49 -9.37
C ASP A 526 -11.03 -14.15 -9.97
N GLU A 527 -12.27 -14.01 -10.45
CA GLU A 527 -12.77 -12.75 -10.97
C GLU A 527 -12.97 -11.67 -9.89
N GLY A 528 -13.15 -12.11 -8.64
CA GLY A 528 -13.33 -11.24 -7.48
C GLY A 528 -12.02 -10.80 -6.82
N ARG A 529 -10.93 -11.54 -7.03
CA ARG A 529 -9.68 -11.38 -6.26
C ARG A 529 -8.44 -11.13 -7.11
N ILE A 530 -8.38 -11.60 -8.35
CA ILE A 530 -7.22 -11.46 -9.23
C ILE A 530 -7.44 -10.27 -10.18
N PRO A 531 -6.47 -9.33 -10.27
CA PRO A 531 -6.55 -8.22 -11.20
C PRO A 531 -6.72 -8.69 -12.66
N PRO A 532 -7.39 -7.89 -13.51
CA PRO A 532 -7.75 -8.30 -14.88
C PRO A 532 -6.53 -8.49 -15.77
N LEU A 533 -6.69 -9.19 -16.89
CA LEU A 533 -5.66 -9.27 -17.93
C LEU A 533 -5.38 -7.90 -18.56
N LEU A 534 -4.15 -7.67 -19.01
CA LEU A 534 -3.77 -6.48 -19.78
C LEU A 534 -3.93 -6.71 -21.30
N ASP A 535 -4.31 -7.90 -21.74
CA ASP A 535 -4.60 -8.21 -23.14
C ASP A 535 -5.75 -7.34 -23.69
N GLY A 536 -5.50 -6.67 -24.82
CA GLY A 536 -6.49 -5.83 -25.50
C GLY A 536 -6.94 -4.61 -24.70
N VAL A 537 -6.23 -4.20 -23.64
CA VAL A 537 -6.63 -3.10 -22.76
C VAL A 537 -6.75 -1.77 -23.51
N GLY A 538 -5.90 -1.51 -24.49
CA GLY A 538 -5.96 -0.31 -25.34
C GLY A 538 -7.15 -0.29 -26.30
N ASP A 539 -7.68 -1.46 -26.66
CA ASP A 539 -8.91 -1.59 -27.42
C ASP A 539 -10.15 -1.43 -26.52
N LYS A 540 -10.06 -1.95 -25.29
CA LYS A 540 -11.15 -1.98 -24.31
C LYS A 540 -11.45 -0.63 -23.69
N LEU A 541 -10.42 0.00 -23.10
CA LEU A 541 -10.56 1.22 -22.33
C LEU A 541 -10.36 2.44 -23.24
N ASN A 542 -11.03 3.54 -22.91
CA ASN A 542 -10.73 4.82 -23.55
C ASN A 542 -9.45 5.44 -22.98
N ASP A 543 -8.84 6.36 -23.72
CA ASP A 543 -7.52 6.92 -23.38
C ASP A 543 -7.53 7.66 -22.04
N ASN A 544 -8.62 8.38 -21.74
CA ASN A 544 -8.79 9.09 -20.46
C ASN A 544 -8.81 8.12 -19.28
N TRP A 545 -9.46 6.96 -19.43
CA TRP A 545 -9.55 5.97 -18.38
C TRP A 545 -8.24 5.21 -18.18
N ILE A 546 -7.53 4.84 -19.26
CA ILE A 546 -6.19 4.25 -19.15
C ILE A 546 -5.26 5.21 -18.40
N LYS A 547 -5.27 6.50 -18.80
CA LYS A 547 -4.50 7.54 -18.13
C LYS A 547 -4.87 7.64 -16.64
N HIS A 548 -6.17 7.67 -16.31
CA HIS A 548 -6.64 7.74 -14.93
C HIS A 548 -6.10 6.59 -14.08
N VAL A 549 -6.28 5.34 -14.53
CA VAL A 549 -5.87 4.15 -13.79
C VAL A 549 -4.35 4.09 -13.58
N LEU A 550 -3.55 4.47 -14.59
CA LEU A 550 -2.09 4.45 -14.50
C LEU A 550 -1.53 5.58 -13.62
N ASP A 551 -2.08 6.78 -13.76
CA ASP A 551 -1.58 7.98 -13.09
C ASP A 551 -2.04 8.10 -11.64
N ASN A 552 -3.24 7.60 -11.34
CA ASN A 552 -3.87 7.75 -10.04
C ASN A 552 -4.02 6.44 -9.29
N GLY A 553 -3.71 5.30 -9.90
CA GLY A 553 -4.15 4.01 -9.39
C GLY A 553 -5.66 3.85 -9.55
N ALA A 554 -6.20 2.74 -9.07
CA ALA A 554 -7.63 2.47 -9.16
C ALA A 554 -8.11 1.56 -8.03
N ASN A 555 -9.33 1.83 -7.56
CA ASN A 555 -10.08 0.95 -6.67
C ASN A 555 -11.54 0.78 -7.15
N ASP A 556 -11.77 0.84 -8.47
CA ASP A 556 -13.11 0.73 -9.08
C ASP A 556 -13.76 -0.65 -8.89
N ARG A 557 -13.01 -1.62 -8.35
CA ARG A 557 -13.49 -2.95 -7.97
C ARG A 557 -13.42 -3.05 -6.45
N PRO A 558 -14.40 -2.49 -5.71
CA PRO A 558 -14.33 -2.38 -4.25
C PRO A 558 -14.29 -3.74 -3.54
N TYR A 559 -14.63 -4.82 -4.25
CA TYR A 559 -14.57 -6.18 -3.77
C TYR A 559 -13.18 -6.83 -3.88
N MET A 560 -12.23 -6.25 -4.62
CA MET A 560 -10.83 -6.68 -4.63
C MET A 560 -10.09 -5.98 -3.48
N LEU A 561 -9.44 -6.75 -2.60
CA LEU A 561 -8.67 -6.12 -1.50
C LEU A 561 -7.34 -5.53 -1.99
N THR A 562 -6.74 -6.13 -3.01
CA THR A 562 -5.53 -5.62 -3.67
C THR A 562 -5.85 -4.36 -4.49
N ARG A 563 -5.10 -3.28 -4.26
CA ARG A 563 -5.29 -2.00 -4.97
C ARG A 563 -4.40 -1.91 -6.21
N MET A 564 -4.91 -1.30 -7.28
CA MET A 564 -4.08 -0.94 -8.43
C MET A 564 -3.19 0.25 -8.05
N PRO A 565 -1.85 0.12 -8.10
CA PRO A 565 -0.95 1.18 -7.66
C PRO A 565 -0.91 2.40 -8.60
N LYS A 566 -0.55 3.54 -8.02
CA LYS A 566 -0.22 4.80 -8.71
C LYS A 566 1.28 4.86 -9.03
N PHE A 567 1.60 4.95 -10.31
CA PHE A 567 3.00 5.03 -10.80
C PHE A 567 3.41 6.43 -11.27
N GLY A 568 2.44 7.30 -11.61
CA GLY A 568 2.64 8.69 -12.01
C GLY A 568 2.93 8.87 -13.51
N THR A 569 2.40 9.96 -14.09
CA THR A 569 2.41 10.20 -15.55
C THR A 569 3.80 10.21 -16.17
N ALA A 570 4.81 10.72 -15.44
CA ALA A 570 6.18 10.79 -15.91
C ALA A 570 6.84 9.42 -16.15
N ASN A 571 6.23 8.35 -15.61
CA ASN A 571 6.71 6.98 -15.64
C ASN A 571 5.91 6.08 -16.58
N VAL A 572 4.59 6.26 -16.65
CA VAL A 572 3.67 5.34 -17.36
C VAL A 572 2.74 6.03 -18.36
N GLY A 573 2.79 7.35 -18.50
CA GLY A 573 1.86 8.10 -19.36
C GLY A 573 1.94 7.72 -20.84
N HIS A 574 3.12 7.30 -21.32
CA HIS A 574 3.30 6.84 -22.70
C HIS A 574 2.52 5.55 -23.02
N LEU A 575 2.21 4.74 -22.00
CA LEU A 575 1.45 3.49 -22.19
C LEU A 575 0.04 3.73 -22.72
N VAL A 576 -0.55 4.91 -22.52
CA VAL A 576 -1.87 5.23 -23.08
C VAL A 576 -1.82 5.13 -24.61
N LYS A 577 -0.86 5.81 -25.24
CA LYS A 577 -0.65 5.76 -26.69
C LYS A 577 -0.19 4.38 -27.13
N ASP A 578 0.79 3.80 -26.43
CA ASP A 578 1.38 2.52 -26.83
C ASP A 578 0.35 1.37 -26.78
N PHE A 579 -0.49 1.29 -25.73
CA PHE A 579 -1.59 0.32 -25.69
C PHE A 579 -2.61 0.57 -26.80
N GLY A 580 -2.97 1.83 -27.05
CA GLY A 580 -3.86 2.18 -28.17
C GLY A 580 -3.32 1.70 -29.52
N THR A 581 -2.04 1.96 -29.80
CA THR A 581 -1.38 1.52 -31.04
C THR A 581 -1.28 0.00 -31.12
N ALA A 582 -1.00 -0.69 -30.02
CA ALA A 582 -0.83 -2.15 -30.01
C ALA A 582 -2.17 -2.90 -30.10
N ASP A 583 -3.23 -2.41 -29.47
CA ASP A 583 -4.44 -3.20 -29.23
C ASP A 583 -5.60 -2.84 -30.17
N ARG A 584 -5.65 -1.62 -30.74
CA ARG A 584 -6.77 -1.14 -31.59
C ARG A 584 -6.67 -1.62 -33.05
N THR A 585 -6.63 -2.94 -33.23
CA THR A 585 -6.48 -3.56 -34.56
C THR A 585 -7.80 -3.85 -35.26
N ARG A 586 -8.93 -3.81 -34.53
CA ARG A 586 -10.26 -4.10 -35.07
C ARG A 586 -10.90 -2.86 -35.67
N LYS A 587 -11.65 -3.05 -36.77
CA LYS A 587 -12.48 -2.00 -37.37
C LYS A 587 -13.60 -1.61 -36.41
N PRO A 588 -13.93 -0.31 -36.28
CA PRO A 588 -15.11 0.13 -35.55
C PRO A 588 -16.39 -0.48 -36.14
N VAL A 589 -17.29 -0.93 -35.27
CA VAL A 589 -18.65 -1.31 -35.60
C VAL A 589 -19.45 -0.03 -35.87
N PRO A 590 -20.19 0.07 -36.98
CA PRO A 590 -21.15 1.15 -37.19
C PRO A 590 -22.27 1.10 -36.14
N LEU A 591 -22.57 2.24 -35.50
CA LEU A 591 -23.49 2.33 -34.35
C LEU A 591 -24.67 3.30 -34.58
N ALA A 592 -25.09 3.50 -35.83
CA ALA A 592 -26.18 4.42 -36.14
C ALA A 592 -27.52 3.83 -35.69
N ILE A 593 -28.29 4.62 -34.93
CA ILE A 593 -29.69 4.37 -34.61
C ILE A 593 -30.47 5.59 -35.08
N THR A 594 -31.58 5.36 -35.79
CA THR A 594 -32.47 6.41 -36.31
C THR A 594 -33.65 6.70 -35.36
N ASP A 595 -33.90 5.83 -34.37
CA ASP A 595 -34.92 6.03 -33.35
C ASP A 595 -34.71 7.28 -32.48
N ARG A 596 -35.83 7.81 -31.96
CA ARG A 596 -35.81 8.88 -30.96
C ARG A 596 -35.04 8.45 -29.72
N ILE A 597 -34.11 9.27 -29.25
CA ILE A 597 -33.22 8.96 -28.11
C ILE A 597 -33.97 8.54 -26.84
N HIS A 598 -35.17 9.08 -26.58
CA HIS A 598 -35.99 8.68 -25.44
C HIS A 598 -36.48 7.21 -25.56
N ARG A 599 -36.88 6.76 -26.76
CA ARG A 599 -37.25 5.36 -27.03
C ARG A 599 -36.03 4.45 -26.80
N VAL A 600 -34.88 4.86 -27.33
CA VAL A 600 -33.60 4.15 -27.18
C VAL A 600 -33.22 3.99 -25.70
N ARG A 601 -33.21 5.07 -24.93
CA ARG A 601 -32.88 5.02 -23.49
C ARG A 601 -33.89 4.21 -22.69
N SER A 602 -35.18 4.31 -23.02
CA SER A 602 -36.23 3.50 -22.39
C SER A 602 -36.02 2.00 -22.65
N ALA A 603 -35.67 1.62 -23.88
CA ALA A 603 -35.32 0.24 -24.22
C ALA A 603 -34.08 -0.22 -23.44
N GLY A 604 -33.02 0.59 -23.36
CA GLY A 604 -31.82 0.29 -22.57
C GLY A 604 -32.11 0.08 -21.08
N ARG A 605 -32.98 0.91 -20.49
CA ARG A 605 -33.47 0.76 -19.11
C ARG A 605 -34.23 -0.55 -18.91
N PHE A 606 -35.11 -0.90 -19.84
CA PHE A 606 -35.86 -2.15 -19.81
C PHE A 606 -34.91 -3.36 -19.90
N LEU A 607 -34.00 -3.36 -20.88
CA LEU A 607 -33.03 -4.44 -21.09
C LEU A 607 -32.15 -4.68 -19.86
N SER A 608 -31.78 -3.62 -19.14
CA SER A 608 -30.96 -3.71 -17.92
C SER A 608 -31.70 -4.28 -16.70
N GLY A 609 -33.04 -4.27 -16.72
CA GLY A 609 -33.90 -4.69 -15.61
C GLY A 609 -34.10 -6.20 -15.51
N ASP A 610 -34.85 -6.62 -14.49
CA ASP A 610 -35.08 -8.03 -14.14
C ASP A 610 -35.96 -8.83 -15.12
N LYS A 611 -36.74 -8.14 -15.96
CA LYS A 611 -37.63 -8.74 -16.98
C LYS A 611 -36.99 -8.97 -18.35
N ALA A 612 -35.73 -8.61 -18.52
CA ALA A 612 -34.99 -8.79 -19.78
C ALA A 612 -33.63 -9.45 -19.52
N LEU A 613 -32.51 -8.73 -19.69
CA LEU A 613 -31.17 -9.30 -19.55
C LEU A 613 -30.70 -9.42 -18.10
N ALA A 614 -31.46 -8.85 -17.15
CA ALA A 614 -31.23 -8.95 -15.71
C ALA A 614 -29.82 -8.50 -15.26
N CYS A 615 -29.26 -7.47 -15.91
CA CYS A 615 -27.96 -6.89 -15.56
C CYS A 615 -27.86 -6.52 -14.06
N ILE A 616 -28.96 -6.03 -13.50
CA ILE A 616 -29.09 -5.68 -12.07
C ILE A 616 -29.03 -6.85 -11.09
N LYS A 617 -29.04 -8.11 -11.56
CA LYS A 617 -28.76 -9.28 -10.69
C LYS A 617 -27.28 -9.38 -10.31
N CYS A 618 -26.39 -8.84 -11.14
CA CYS A 618 -24.95 -9.00 -10.97
C CYS A 618 -24.19 -7.69 -10.80
N HIS A 619 -24.76 -6.55 -11.19
CA HIS A 619 -24.06 -5.27 -11.17
C HIS A 619 -24.72 -4.26 -10.24
N TYR A 620 -23.90 -3.52 -9.49
CA TYR A 620 -24.33 -2.29 -8.81
C TYR A 620 -24.91 -1.29 -9.83
N PHE A 621 -25.74 -0.38 -9.33
CA PHE A 621 -26.26 0.73 -10.13
C PHE A 621 -26.36 1.99 -9.27
N GLY A 622 -25.46 2.96 -9.48
CA GLY A 622 -25.59 4.30 -8.90
C GLY A 622 -25.77 4.34 -7.38
N GLY A 623 -24.98 3.55 -6.65
CA GLY A 623 -25.07 3.42 -5.18
C GLY A 623 -26.05 2.36 -4.68
N HIS A 624 -26.88 1.78 -5.56
CA HIS A 624 -27.77 0.68 -5.21
C HIS A 624 -27.10 -0.67 -5.44
N LYS A 625 -27.17 -1.54 -4.43
CA LYS A 625 -26.69 -2.92 -4.50
C LYS A 625 -27.41 -3.68 -5.61
N ALA A 626 -26.69 -4.60 -6.25
CA ALA A 626 -27.31 -5.57 -7.14
C ALA A 626 -28.27 -6.48 -6.35
N THR A 627 -29.20 -7.11 -7.04
CA THR A 627 -30.12 -8.10 -6.43
C THR A 627 -29.47 -9.48 -6.22
N GLY A 628 -28.19 -9.64 -6.56
CA GLY A 628 -27.43 -10.87 -6.40
C GLY A 628 -25.94 -10.59 -6.21
N ILE A 629 -25.11 -10.95 -7.19
CA ILE A 629 -23.65 -10.72 -7.12
C ILE A 629 -23.38 -9.21 -7.16
N GLN A 630 -22.43 -8.74 -6.37
CA GLN A 630 -22.13 -7.32 -6.18
C GLN A 630 -20.96 -6.86 -7.08
N SER A 631 -21.06 -7.04 -8.40
CA SER A 631 -20.03 -6.67 -9.40
C SER A 631 -20.03 -5.17 -9.73
N LEU A 632 -19.11 -4.72 -10.61
CA LEU A 632 -18.91 -3.30 -10.92
C LEU A 632 -20.20 -2.54 -11.24
N ASP A 633 -20.25 -1.27 -10.81
CA ASP A 633 -21.36 -0.35 -11.09
C ASP A 633 -21.53 -0.11 -12.60
N LEU A 634 -22.73 -0.35 -13.12
CA LEU A 634 -23.07 -0.15 -14.53
C LEU A 634 -22.86 1.30 -14.98
N LEU A 635 -23.07 2.29 -14.10
CA LEU A 635 -22.89 3.71 -14.44
C LEU A 635 -21.42 4.08 -14.66
N THR A 636 -20.48 3.19 -14.34
CA THR A 636 -19.05 3.39 -14.65
C THR A 636 -18.70 3.02 -16.09
N MET A 637 -19.53 2.22 -16.78
CA MET A 637 -19.15 1.55 -18.03
C MET A 637 -18.88 2.54 -19.17
N THR A 638 -19.75 3.55 -19.33
CA THR A 638 -19.63 4.56 -20.39
C THR A 638 -18.47 5.54 -20.15
N ARG A 639 -18.05 5.70 -18.89
CA ARG A 639 -16.87 6.51 -18.54
C ARG A 639 -15.54 5.83 -18.84
N ARG A 640 -15.52 4.48 -18.84
CA ARG A 640 -14.28 3.70 -18.91
C ARG A 640 -14.05 2.97 -20.23
N LEU A 641 -15.12 2.46 -20.84
CA LEU A 641 -15.03 1.61 -22.03
C LEU A 641 -15.07 2.46 -23.30
N ARG A 642 -14.61 1.87 -24.41
CA ARG A 642 -14.93 2.37 -25.75
C ARG A 642 -16.29 1.81 -26.17
N LYS A 643 -17.16 2.66 -26.73
CA LYS A 643 -18.52 2.27 -27.17
C LYS A 643 -18.49 1.09 -28.15
N ASP A 644 -17.62 1.15 -29.16
CA ASP A 644 -17.39 0.08 -30.11
C ASP A 644 -17.00 -1.25 -29.42
N TRP A 645 -16.06 -1.20 -28.49
CA TRP A 645 -15.63 -2.38 -27.74
C TRP A 645 -16.76 -2.96 -26.90
N PHE A 646 -17.55 -2.11 -26.26
CA PHE A 646 -18.73 -2.54 -25.49
C PHE A 646 -19.70 -3.33 -26.37
N VAL A 647 -19.99 -2.85 -27.58
CA VAL A 647 -20.87 -3.59 -28.51
C VAL A 647 -20.32 -4.97 -28.84
N ARG A 648 -19.04 -5.04 -29.22
CA ARG A 648 -18.41 -6.34 -29.54
C ARG A 648 -18.35 -7.27 -28.33
N TYR A 649 -18.14 -6.75 -27.13
CA TYR A 649 -18.08 -7.53 -25.90
C TYR A 649 -19.46 -8.09 -25.51
N MET A 650 -20.53 -7.30 -25.64
CA MET A 650 -21.89 -7.76 -25.31
C MET A 650 -22.40 -8.86 -26.26
N LEU A 651 -21.93 -8.86 -27.52
CA LEU A 651 -22.27 -9.90 -28.50
C LEU A 651 -21.65 -11.26 -28.15
N ASP A 652 -20.41 -11.27 -27.65
CA ASP A 652 -19.71 -12.49 -27.27
C ASP A 652 -18.73 -12.26 -26.11
N PRO A 653 -19.22 -12.26 -24.85
CA PRO A 653 -18.35 -12.05 -23.70
C PRO A 653 -17.28 -13.13 -23.54
N GLN A 654 -17.55 -14.37 -23.97
CA GLN A 654 -16.65 -15.51 -23.81
C GLN A 654 -15.43 -15.41 -24.73
N ALA A 655 -15.57 -14.84 -25.93
CA ALA A 655 -14.43 -14.57 -26.81
C ALA A 655 -13.40 -13.60 -26.23
N TYR A 656 -13.81 -12.72 -25.31
CA TYR A 656 -12.90 -11.76 -24.65
C TYR A 656 -12.39 -12.25 -23.30
N ARG A 657 -13.19 -13.05 -22.59
CA ARG A 657 -12.82 -13.63 -21.30
C ARG A 657 -13.42 -15.03 -21.18
N PRO A 658 -12.70 -16.07 -21.60
CA PRO A 658 -13.15 -17.44 -21.42
C PRO A 658 -13.45 -17.75 -19.95
N GLY A 659 -14.60 -18.35 -19.68
CA GLY A 659 -15.06 -18.66 -18.33
C GLY A 659 -15.66 -17.47 -17.57
N THR A 660 -15.92 -16.35 -18.24
CA THR A 660 -16.59 -15.21 -17.60
C THR A 660 -17.99 -15.57 -17.13
N ARG A 661 -18.40 -15.05 -15.97
CA ARG A 661 -19.79 -15.18 -15.45
C ARG A 661 -20.81 -14.35 -16.22
N MET A 662 -20.35 -13.44 -17.08
CA MET A 662 -21.22 -12.58 -17.87
C MET A 662 -21.97 -13.41 -18.93
N PRO A 663 -23.31 -13.40 -18.93
CA PRO A 663 -24.10 -14.17 -19.88
C PRO A 663 -23.99 -13.59 -21.29
N ALA A 664 -24.10 -14.46 -22.30
CA ALA A 664 -24.27 -14.05 -23.69
C ALA A 664 -25.74 -13.65 -23.91
N GLY A 665 -26.04 -12.35 -23.81
CA GLY A 665 -27.41 -11.84 -24.00
C GLY A 665 -27.93 -11.96 -25.44
N TRP A 666 -27.02 -12.09 -26.41
CA TRP A 666 -27.33 -12.25 -27.83
C TRP A 666 -26.50 -13.39 -28.44
N PRO A 667 -26.80 -14.66 -28.11
CA PRO A 667 -26.02 -15.78 -28.61
C PRO A 667 -26.03 -15.81 -30.15
N ARG A 668 -24.84 -15.86 -30.76
CA ARG A 668 -24.65 -15.77 -32.22
C ARG A 668 -25.25 -14.48 -32.85
N GLY A 669 -25.38 -13.41 -32.06
CA GLY A 669 -25.94 -12.13 -32.50
C GLY A 669 -27.46 -12.12 -32.64
N GLN A 670 -28.17 -13.14 -32.17
CA GLN A 670 -29.63 -13.24 -32.24
C GLN A 670 -30.27 -12.73 -30.94
N THR A 671 -31.42 -12.04 -31.04
CA THR A 671 -32.18 -11.57 -29.88
C THR A 671 -33.33 -12.52 -29.54
N LEU A 672 -33.66 -12.61 -28.25
CA LEU A 672 -34.90 -13.23 -27.76
C LEU A 672 -36.04 -12.22 -27.58
N LEU A 673 -35.79 -10.95 -27.94
CA LEU A 673 -36.71 -9.83 -27.75
C LEU A 673 -36.96 -9.13 -29.10
N PRO A 674 -37.67 -9.75 -30.05
CA PRO A 674 -37.86 -9.22 -31.40
C PRO A 674 -38.61 -7.87 -31.41
N ASP A 675 -39.47 -7.62 -30.42
CA ASP A 675 -40.28 -6.39 -30.35
C ASP A 675 -39.51 -5.17 -29.82
N VAL A 676 -38.26 -5.35 -29.38
CA VAL A 676 -37.43 -4.27 -28.84
C VAL A 676 -36.47 -3.78 -29.91
N LEU A 677 -36.67 -2.55 -30.41
CA LEU A 677 -35.80 -1.91 -31.42
C LEU A 677 -35.60 -2.79 -32.66
N ASP A 678 -36.71 -3.20 -33.26
CA ASP A 678 -36.79 -3.98 -34.51
C ASP A 678 -36.05 -5.32 -34.47
N GLY A 679 -35.82 -5.86 -33.26
CA GLY A 679 -35.15 -7.13 -33.05
C GLY A 679 -33.66 -7.12 -33.39
N GLU A 680 -33.07 -5.95 -33.59
CA GLU A 680 -31.66 -5.86 -33.97
C GLU A 680 -30.76 -5.84 -32.72
N ALA A 681 -29.93 -6.88 -32.56
CA ALA A 681 -29.05 -7.03 -31.42
C ALA A 681 -28.14 -5.81 -31.19
N LYS A 682 -27.59 -5.22 -32.26
CA LYS A 682 -26.73 -4.03 -32.16
C LYS A 682 -27.50 -2.82 -31.65
N HIS A 683 -28.73 -2.60 -32.11
CA HIS A 683 -29.58 -1.52 -31.62
C HIS A 683 -29.91 -1.70 -30.14
N GLN A 684 -30.26 -2.92 -29.73
CA GLN A 684 -30.51 -3.25 -28.33
C GLN A 684 -29.27 -3.01 -27.45
N ILE A 685 -28.08 -3.42 -27.87
CA ILE A 685 -26.85 -3.19 -27.12
C ILE A 685 -26.52 -1.69 -27.02
N VAL A 686 -26.62 -0.94 -28.12
CA VAL A 686 -26.40 0.51 -28.13
C VAL A 686 -27.42 1.21 -27.23
N SER A 687 -28.66 0.72 -27.16
CA SER A 687 -29.67 1.28 -26.27
C SER A 687 -29.28 1.20 -24.79
N VAL A 688 -28.66 0.09 -24.37
CA VAL A 688 -28.08 -0.06 -23.03
C VAL A 688 -26.96 0.96 -22.82
N TRP A 689 -26.09 1.17 -23.81
CA TRP A 689 -25.05 2.19 -23.74
C TRP A 689 -25.62 3.61 -23.55
N GLU A 690 -26.59 4.01 -24.39
CA GLU A 690 -27.18 5.35 -24.34
C GLU A 690 -27.92 5.61 -23.02
N TYR A 691 -28.55 4.57 -22.47
CA TYR A 691 -29.15 4.62 -21.14
C TYR A 691 -28.10 4.84 -20.04
N LEU A 692 -27.01 4.06 -20.04
CA LEU A 692 -25.94 4.20 -19.05
C LEU A 692 -25.12 5.49 -19.23
N ALA A 693 -25.17 6.12 -20.40
CA ALA A 693 -24.50 7.39 -20.68
C ALA A 693 -25.11 8.57 -19.90
N ASP A 694 -26.37 8.45 -19.43
CA ASP A 694 -26.98 9.45 -18.55
C ASP A 694 -26.34 9.48 -17.14
N GLY A 695 -25.51 8.49 -16.80
CA GLY A 695 -24.76 8.45 -15.54
C GLY A 695 -25.69 8.59 -14.33
N GLY A 696 -25.38 9.50 -13.42
CA GLY A 696 -26.21 9.75 -12.23
C GLY A 696 -27.64 10.26 -12.54
N LYS A 697 -27.94 10.62 -13.78
CA LYS A 697 -29.29 11.00 -14.23
C LYS A 697 -30.09 9.81 -14.80
N ALA A 698 -29.46 8.64 -14.98
CA ALA A 698 -30.12 7.46 -15.50
C ALA A 698 -31.18 6.96 -14.50
N GLY A 699 -32.45 6.93 -14.92
CA GLY A 699 -33.54 6.42 -14.07
C GLY A 699 -33.34 4.95 -13.72
N LEU A 700 -33.61 4.55 -12.47
CA LEU A 700 -33.30 3.20 -11.97
C LEU A 700 -33.91 2.07 -12.85
N PRO A 701 -33.17 1.00 -13.16
CA PRO A 701 -33.71 -0.14 -13.89
C PRO A 701 -34.90 -0.76 -13.15
N ARG A 702 -35.89 -1.26 -13.90
CA ARG A 702 -37.05 -1.95 -13.30
C ARG A 702 -36.59 -3.20 -12.55
N GLY A 703 -37.16 -3.42 -11.36
CA GLY A 703 -36.85 -4.56 -10.49
C GLY A 703 -35.61 -4.42 -9.61
N LEU A 704 -34.89 -3.29 -9.69
CA LEU A 704 -33.71 -3.03 -8.85
C LEU A 704 -34.09 -2.70 -7.41
N ILE A 705 -35.06 -1.80 -7.24
CA ILE A 705 -35.72 -1.58 -5.96
C ILE A 705 -36.90 -2.55 -5.93
N ARG A 706 -36.80 -3.55 -5.07
CA ARG A 706 -37.93 -4.42 -4.76
C ARG A 706 -38.71 -3.79 -3.61
N ASN A 707 -40.03 -3.79 -3.72
CA ASN A 707 -40.87 -3.53 -2.56
C ASN A 707 -40.60 -4.64 -1.54
N PRO A 708 -40.52 -4.32 -0.24
CA PRO A 708 -40.31 -5.33 0.79
C PRO A 708 -41.37 -6.43 0.67
N ILE A 709 -40.92 -7.68 0.62
CA ILE A 709 -41.78 -8.85 0.71
C ILE A 709 -41.60 -9.38 2.12
N GLU A 710 -42.31 -8.79 3.07
CA GLU A 710 -42.27 -9.27 4.44
C GLU A 710 -42.92 -10.66 4.51
N LEU A 711 -42.12 -11.65 4.90
CA LEU A 711 -42.62 -12.94 5.36
C LEU A 711 -43.18 -12.71 6.75
N GLU A 712 -44.49 -12.78 6.89
CA GLU A 712 -45.19 -12.60 8.15
C GLU A 712 -45.66 -13.98 8.66
N PRO A 713 -45.06 -14.52 9.75
CA PRO A 713 -45.61 -15.67 10.45
C PRO A 713 -46.92 -15.22 11.11
N LYS A 714 -48.06 -15.73 10.62
CA LYS A 714 -49.38 -15.36 11.14
C LYS A 714 -49.88 -16.37 12.16
N ASP A 715 -49.92 -17.63 11.76
CA ASP A 715 -50.56 -18.69 12.54
C ASP A 715 -49.55 -19.75 13.04
N GLU A 716 -48.45 -19.94 12.31
CA GLU A 716 -47.41 -20.91 12.66
C GLU A 716 -46.00 -20.35 12.40
N PRO A 717 -44.96 -20.92 13.06
CA PRO A 717 -43.59 -20.52 12.80
C PRO A 717 -43.17 -20.78 11.34
N ILE A 718 -42.58 -19.77 10.70
CA ILE A 718 -42.06 -19.88 9.34
C ILE A 718 -40.55 -20.04 9.39
N ILE A 719 -40.03 -20.97 8.60
CA ILE A 719 -38.60 -21.16 8.39
C ILE A 719 -38.18 -20.48 7.09
N TYR A 720 -37.17 -19.60 7.16
CA TYR A 720 -36.55 -18.99 6.00
C TYR A 720 -35.09 -19.44 5.84
N ARG A 721 -34.75 -19.95 4.66
CA ARG A 721 -33.41 -20.44 4.31
C ARG A 721 -32.89 -19.73 3.06
N ASN A 722 -32.18 -18.63 3.28
CA ASN A 722 -31.46 -17.90 2.26
C ASN A 722 -30.33 -17.08 2.92
N PHE A 723 -29.65 -16.22 2.15
CA PHE A 723 -28.67 -15.29 2.69
C PHE A 723 -29.32 -14.32 3.69
N ILE A 724 -28.92 -14.44 4.95
CA ILE A 724 -29.35 -13.55 6.04
C ILE A 724 -28.11 -12.79 6.52
N SER A 725 -28.21 -11.47 6.62
CA SER A 725 -27.09 -10.65 7.08
C SER A 725 -26.76 -10.94 8.54
N GLY A 726 -25.48 -11.16 8.88
CA GLY A 726 -25.04 -11.47 10.24
C GLY A 726 -24.85 -12.97 10.55
N VAL A 727 -25.21 -13.86 9.61
CA VAL A 727 -24.97 -15.31 9.67
C VAL A 727 -24.23 -15.82 8.42
N SER A 728 -23.67 -17.02 8.50
CA SER A 728 -23.09 -17.71 7.35
C SER A 728 -24.15 -18.06 6.29
N PRO A 729 -23.75 -18.48 5.07
CA PRO A 729 -24.67 -18.99 4.06
C PRO A 729 -25.51 -20.22 4.47
N ARG A 730 -25.21 -20.82 5.64
CA ARG A 730 -25.96 -21.95 6.22
C ARG A 730 -26.92 -21.50 7.33
N GLY A 731 -27.21 -20.20 7.44
CA GLY A 731 -28.17 -19.65 8.39
C GLY A 731 -29.59 -20.20 8.19
N ILE A 732 -30.28 -20.42 9.31
CA ILE A 732 -31.68 -20.86 9.38
C ILE A 732 -32.42 -19.85 10.25
N ALA A 733 -33.28 -19.03 9.65
CA ALA A 733 -34.13 -18.11 10.39
C ALA A 733 -35.48 -18.77 10.68
N VAL A 734 -35.99 -18.56 11.89
CA VAL A 734 -37.33 -18.97 12.32
C VAL A 734 -38.06 -17.75 12.85
N GLY A 735 -39.20 -17.46 12.26
CA GLY A 735 -40.08 -16.36 12.66
C GLY A 735 -41.33 -16.93 13.30
N TYR A 736 -41.68 -16.43 14.48
CA TYR A 736 -42.85 -16.88 15.22
C TYR A 736 -44.00 -15.85 15.14
N PRO A 737 -45.27 -16.27 15.23
CA PRO A 737 -46.44 -15.37 15.25
C PRO A 737 -46.36 -14.24 16.28
N GLU A 738 -45.69 -14.47 17.41
CA GLU A 738 -45.47 -13.49 18.47
C GLU A 738 -44.44 -12.41 18.10
N LYS A 739 -43.97 -12.40 16.84
CA LYS A 739 -42.96 -11.49 16.29
C LYS A 739 -41.62 -11.57 17.02
N ALA A 740 -41.36 -12.66 17.72
CA ALA A 740 -40.06 -13.01 18.27
C ALA A 740 -39.34 -13.92 17.28
N ASN A 741 -38.24 -13.44 16.72
CA ASN A 741 -37.54 -14.10 15.61
C ASN A 741 -36.13 -14.49 16.02
N LEU A 742 -35.62 -15.56 15.42
CA LEU A 742 -34.26 -16.04 15.68
C LEU A 742 -33.57 -16.53 14.41
N ALA A 743 -32.23 -16.52 14.40
CA ALA A 743 -31.45 -17.17 13.36
C ALA A 743 -30.29 -18.00 13.94
N PHE A 744 -30.27 -19.28 13.59
CA PHE A 744 -29.22 -20.24 13.94
C PHE A 744 -28.26 -20.41 12.76
N ASP A 745 -26.96 -20.34 13.01
CA ASP A 745 -25.93 -20.56 12.02
C ASP A 745 -25.43 -22.00 12.11
N ALA A 746 -25.82 -22.83 11.15
CA ALA A 746 -25.45 -24.24 11.14
C ALA A 746 -23.98 -24.49 10.78
N ASP A 747 -23.27 -23.53 10.18
CA ASP A 747 -21.83 -23.67 9.89
C ASP A 747 -20.99 -23.45 11.15
N GLN A 748 -21.45 -22.54 12.02
CA GLN A 748 -20.79 -22.23 13.29
C GLN A 748 -21.41 -22.92 14.52
N LEU A 749 -22.50 -23.68 14.33
CA LEU A 749 -23.26 -24.35 15.39
C LEU A 749 -23.68 -23.40 16.52
N ALA A 750 -24.10 -22.18 16.18
CA ALA A 750 -24.40 -21.14 17.15
C ALA A 750 -25.66 -20.34 16.80
N LEU A 751 -26.41 -19.93 17.83
CA LEU A 751 -27.46 -18.91 17.67
C LEU A 751 -26.79 -17.54 17.49
N ARG A 752 -27.11 -16.85 16.40
CA ARG A 752 -26.40 -15.62 15.99
C ARG A 752 -27.24 -14.36 16.11
N LEU A 753 -28.55 -14.48 15.87
CA LEU A 753 -29.46 -13.35 15.86
C LEU A 753 -30.72 -13.69 16.64
N ILE A 754 -31.21 -12.72 17.40
CA ILE A 754 -32.55 -12.68 17.98
C ILE A 754 -33.05 -11.26 17.75
N TRP A 755 -34.27 -11.11 17.25
CA TRP A 755 -34.88 -9.80 17.06
C TRP A 755 -36.39 -9.86 17.22
N HIS A 756 -37.02 -8.70 17.36
CA HIS A 756 -38.46 -8.57 17.54
C HIS A 756 -39.07 -7.73 16.41
N ASN A 757 -40.37 -7.92 16.13
CA ASN A 757 -41.15 -7.30 15.02
C ASN A 757 -41.01 -8.05 13.69
N ALA A 758 -40.91 -7.30 12.57
CA ALA A 758 -40.90 -7.85 11.22
C ALA A 758 -39.89 -9.00 11.09
N PHE A 759 -40.34 -10.14 10.56
CA PHE A 759 -39.51 -11.34 10.50
C PHE A 759 -38.42 -11.19 9.43
N ILE A 760 -38.74 -11.39 8.15
CA ILE A 760 -37.76 -11.25 7.06
C ILE A 760 -38.40 -10.58 5.85
N ASP A 761 -37.67 -9.66 5.25
CA ASP A 761 -37.94 -9.18 3.90
C ASP A 761 -37.33 -10.14 2.87
N ALA A 762 -38.13 -11.04 2.33
CA ALA A 762 -37.73 -11.99 1.28
C ALA A 762 -37.35 -11.31 -0.04
N ALA A 763 -37.51 -10.00 -0.16
CA ALA A 763 -36.98 -9.24 -1.29
C ALA A 763 -35.47 -8.98 -1.20
N LYS A 764 -34.86 -9.07 -0.01
CA LYS A 764 -33.46 -8.73 0.29
C LYS A 764 -32.48 -9.91 0.25
#